data_AF-A0A7J6X6T8-F1
#
_entry.id   AF-A0A7J6X6T8-F1
#
_cell.length_a   1.000
_cell.length_b   1.000
_cell.length_c   1.000
_cell.angle_alpha   90.00
_cell.angle_beta   90.00
_cell.angle_gamma   90.00
#
_symmetry.space_group_name_H-M   'P 1'
#
loop_
_entity.id
_entity.type
_entity.pdbx_description
1 polymer ?
#
loop_
_entity_poly.entity_id
_entity_poly.type
_entity_poly.pdbx_seq_one_letter_code
_entity_poly.pdbx_strand_id
1 'polypeptide(L)'
;MEPPIQPGMQRPGFANPNYNPNYQQRPPPPSALADNMQNLQINRGPPTTMGGPGSFGPGPRPPPPFGSSPFMSSAPPGNPLPPNSVPPLRGPPSSQPQFTGASPVSRPGQPPSGFPRMPPPVSAPQQTTHQPNLGPGRLSGPPFSQAPPGGTRPFPGPYSSAAPASGPTSPPSSVQGPFMNGPPIPARGNMPTGPPFSVGSNQQPPGGPPLGVTPRGPMGPTMRPFTGPQLGHAQQPLPPFSVGSQSMIPPPGSPYGSQMGQMPPPPQGFPPMQGAMPPPGLYGMPPPPSLAMGPTMGHMPGSGGLSAGSSKIDPNQIPRPFPTSSGIVFETRVNGQANIPPPASSEYVVKDTGNCSPRYMRCTINQIPCTGDLLSTSSMQLALMVQPFALPHPSEEQIQLVDFGEGGPVRCSRCKGYINPFMKFIDQGRRFICNLCGFADETPREYHCNLGPDGRRRDADERPELCRGTVEFVATKEFMVRDPMPAVFFFLVDVSMNAIQTGATAAACSAINQAIAVLPEGPRTMVGFATFDSTIHFYNLKRALQQPLMLIVPDVQDVYTPLQTDVIVQLSECRQHLEQLLESIPTMFQSNKVAESAFGAAAKAAFLAMKNTGGKLLVFQSVLPSIGIGALSAREMEGRTNVSAGEKEVQKLLQPADKTLKTMALEFAEYQVCVDIFVTSQTYVDIASISVVPSTTGGQVYYYYPFSALSDSGKLHNDLKWNVTRPQGFEAVMRVRCSQGLQVQEYSGSFCKRIPTDVDLPAIDSDKTIMVTFKHDDKLVEGTECAFQCAVLYTTIYGERRIRVTTLSLPCTSVLSNLFRAADLDAQFANFLKQVANEIPTKPLIQVKEQVINKCVNILTAYRKFCATVSSSGQLILPEALKLLPLYTLALVKSIGLRTDARLDDQAYWVNRVTSLPIPLTVPLVYPRMMAIHNLLLEEDTGSVIPPIVPLSSEHLTEDGIYFLESGEDGLIYVGKEASSDVLQQIFGVASFDKIPTQFVLQQYDNELSRRLNDLVNEIRSQRCSYLRLRLCKKGDSSETFFFSYMVEDKSHASPSYVEFLVHIHRQIQTKMA
;
A
#
# COMPACT_ATOMS: atom_id res chain seq x y z
N MET A 1 43.74 -10.59 16.16
CA MET A 1 43.89 -9.25 16.77
C MET A 1 45.01 -8.56 16.04
N GLU A 2 44.73 -7.43 15.41
CA GLU A 2 45.70 -6.55 14.76
C GLU A 2 45.31 -5.09 15.09
N PRO A 3 46.26 -4.13 15.08
CA PRO A 3 46.03 -2.77 15.58
C PRO A 3 45.28 -1.88 14.56
N PRO A 4 44.60 -0.81 15.02
CA PRO A 4 43.88 0.12 14.15
C PRO A 4 44.83 1.03 13.35
N ILE A 5 44.45 1.36 12.12
CA ILE A 5 45.14 2.29 11.23
C ILE A 5 44.41 3.64 11.25
N GLN A 6 45.16 4.75 11.20
CA GLN A 6 44.60 6.11 11.23
C GLN A 6 43.83 6.47 9.93
N PRO A 7 42.76 7.28 10.02
CA PRO A 7 42.03 7.76 8.85
C PRO A 7 42.86 8.80 8.08
N GLY A 8 43.05 8.62 6.77
CA GLY A 8 43.73 9.62 5.94
C GLY A 8 44.25 9.18 4.55
N MET A 9 44.31 7.88 4.23
CA MET A 9 44.75 7.41 2.91
C MET A 9 43.63 6.75 2.11
N GLN A 10 43.32 7.32 0.94
CA GLN A 10 42.61 6.61 -0.12
C GLN A 10 43.53 5.57 -0.78
N ARG A 11 42.98 4.40 -1.14
CA ARG A 11 43.62 3.40 -2.01
C ARG A 11 42.61 2.86 -3.04
N PRO A 12 43.06 2.35 -4.21
CA PRO A 12 42.27 2.50 -5.43
C PRO A 12 41.44 1.26 -5.81
N GLY A 13 40.14 1.49 -5.99
CA GLY A 13 39.35 1.13 -7.17
C GLY A 13 39.26 -0.33 -7.67
N PHE A 14 38.02 -0.78 -7.86
CA PHE A 14 37.56 -1.34 -9.13
C PHE A 14 36.18 -0.74 -9.49
N ALA A 15 35.82 -0.73 -10.78
CA ALA A 15 34.85 0.22 -11.32
C ALA A 15 33.50 -0.40 -11.75
N ASN A 16 32.46 0.42 -11.73
CA ASN A 16 31.17 0.17 -12.38
C ASN A 16 31.07 1.08 -13.63
N PRO A 17 30.88 0.55 -14.86
CA PRO A 17 31.16 1.31 -16.08
C PRO A 17 30.01 2.24 -16.51
N ASN A 18 29.90 3.40 -15.86
CA ASN A 18 29.49 4.70 -16.46
C ASN A 18 29.39 5.85 -15.42
N TYR A 19 30.36 5.97 -14.50
CA TYR A 19 30.45 7.13 -13.61
C TYR A 19 31.52 8.12 -14.11
N ASN A 20 31.08 9.30 -14.58
CA ASN A 20 31.96 10.38 -15.02
C ASN A 20 32.05 11.47 -13.93
N PRO A 21 33.17 11.60 -13.21
CA PRO A 21 33.22 12.39 -11.97
C PRO A 21 33.26 13.93 -12.17
N ASN A 22 33.40 14.43 -13.41
CA ASN A 22 33.64 15.86 -13.67
C ASN A 22 32.43 16.80 -13.47
N TYR A 23 31.31 16.33 -12.91
CA TYR A 23 30.09 17.14 -12.71
C TYR A 23 29.94 17.78 -11.31
N GLN A 24 30.82 17.48 -10.34
CA GLN A 24 30.67 17.95 -8.95
C GLN A 24 31.34 19.30 -8.59
N GLN A 25 31.79 20.09 -9.57
CA GLN A 25 32.41 21.41 -9.31
C GLN A 25 31.73 22.59 -10.03
N ARG A 26 30.39 22.62 -10.01
CA ARG A 26 29.61 23.86 -10.20
C ARG A 26 28.48 23.95 -9.18
N PRO A 27 28.27 25.11 -8.53
CA PRO A 27 27.00 25.41 -7.89
C PRO A 27 25.85 25.29 -8.90
N PRO A 28 24.63 24.88 -8.48
CA PRO A 28 23.46 25.03 -9.33
C PRO A 28 23.25 26.52 -9.66
N PRO A 29 22.82 26.87 -10.88
CA PRO A 29 22.41 28.24 -11.17
C PRO A 29 21.19 28.62 -10.31
N PRO A 30 21.03 29.90 -9.93
CA PRO A 30 19.81 30.36 -9.27
C PRO A 30 18.59 30.08 -10.15
N SER A 31 17.43 29.87 -9.51
CA SER A 31 16.21 29.42 -10.19
C SER A 31 15.63 30.48 -11.12
N ALA A 32 16.02 30.45 -12.40
CA ALA A 32 15.39 31.25 -13.46
C ALA A 32 13.87 30.98 -13.61
N LEU A 33 13.38 29.89 -13.01
CA LEU A 33 11.96 29.57 -12.88
C LEU A 33 11.22 30.57 -11.97
N ALA A 34 11.89 31.14 -10.95
CA ALA A 34 11.31 32.18 -10.10
C ALA A 34 11.16 33.52 -10.85
N ASP A 35 12.16 33.92 -11.64
CA ASP A 35 12.16 35.19 -12.38
C ASP A 35 11.24 35.16 -13.60
N ASN A 36 11.17 34.03 -14.32
CA ASN A 36 10.23 33.87 -15.44
C ASN A 36 8.76 33.84 -14.97
N MET A 37 8.47 33.25 -13.80
CA MET A 37 7.11 33.23 -13.25
C MET A 37 6.61 34.63 -12.81
N GLN A 38 7.51 35.54 -12.42
CA GLN A 38 7.13 36.91 -12.03
C GLN A 38 6.62 37.78 -13.19
N ASN A 39 6.90 37.41 -14.44
CA ASN A 39 6.45 38.17 -15.62
C ASN A 39 4.99 37.88 -16.04
N LEU A 40 4.32 36.89 -15.44
CA LEU A 40 2.90 36.61 -15.67
C LEU A 40 2.02 37.43 -14.70
N GLN A 41 1.72 38.67 -15.09
CA GLN A 41 0.92 39.60 -14.28
C GLN A 41 -0.55 39.14 -14.13
N ILE A 42 -0.88 38.57 -12.97
CA ILE A 42 -2.26 38.24 -12.59
C ILE A 42 -2.89 39.39 -11.79
N ASN A 43 -3.91 40.02 -12.38
CA ASN A 43 -4.91 40.92 -11.76
C ASN A 43 -4.46 41.89 -10.65
N ARG A 44 -4.22 43.16 -11.03
CA ARG A 44 -4.57 44.31 -10.18
C ARG A 44 -5.89 44.93 -10.65
N GLY A 45 -6.82 45.14 -9.73
CA GLY A 45 -8.07 45.88 -10.00
C GLY A 45 -7.82 47.39 -10.17
N PRO A 46 -8.72 48.12 -10.86
CA PRO A 46 -8.54 49.54 -11.16
C PRO A 46 -8.84 50.46 -9.96
N PRO A 47 -7.96 51.42 -9.64
CA PRO A 47 -8.31 52.54 -8.75
C PRO A 47 -9.30 53.51 -9.40
N THR A 48 -10.13 54.17 -8.59
CA THR A 48 -11.12 55.15 -9.04
C THR A 48 -10.52 56.54 -9.30
N THR A 49 -11.20 57.34 -10.14
CA THR A 49 -10.72 58.62 -10.68
C THR A 49 -11.05 59.84 -9.81
N MET A 50 -10.14 60.80 -9.69
CA MET A 50 -10.39 62.18 -9.21
C MET A 50 -9.40 63.19 -9.81
N GLY A 51 -9.91 64.32 -10.34
CA GLY A 51 -9.16 65.58 -10.54
C GLY A 51 -8.19 65.70 -11.73
N GLY A 52 -8.30 66.79 -12.50
CA GLY A 52 -7.27 67.29 -13.44
C GLY A 52 -6.66 68.63 -12.96
N PRO A 53 -6.20 69.56 -13.82
CA PRO A 53 -6.19 69.53 -15.30
C PRO A 53 -4.89 70.05 -16.00
N GLY A 54 -4.82 69.84 -17.33
CA GLY A 54 -3.95 70.60 -18.27
C GLY A 54 -2.62 69.95 -18.70
N SER A 55 -2.01 70.26 -19.85
CA SER A 55 -2.45 71.06 -21.03
C SER A 55 -1.59 70.76 -22.28
N PHE A 56 -2.15 70.98 -23.48
CA PHE A 56 -1.53 70.97 -24.83
C PHE A 56 -1.12 69.63 -25.49
N GLY A 57 -1.25 69.59 -26.83
CA GLY A 57 -0.81 68.51 -27.76
C GLY A 57 0.12 69.07 -28.84
N PRO A 58 0.06 68.69 -30.16
CA PRO A 58 -0.98 67.90 -30.84
C PRO A 58 -0.54 66.87 -31.94
N GLY A 59 -1.31 65.77 -32.10
CA GLY A 59 -1.61 65.06 -33.37
C GLY A 59 -0.48 64.33 -34.15
N PRO A 60 -0.79 63.63 -35.28
CA PRO A 60 -2.10 63.35 -35.90
C PRO A 60 -2.54 61.86 -35.89
N ARG A 61 -3.65 61.51 -36.58
CA ARG A 61 -4.42 60.23 -36.58
C ARG A 61 -5.43 60.23 -37.78
N PRO A 62 -6.28 59.20 -38.06
CA PRO A 62 -6.10 57.75 -38.23
C PRO A 62 -5.66 57.43 -39.71
N PRO A 63 -6.35 56.75 -40.70
CA PRO A 63 -7.67 56.05 -40.82
C PRO A 63 -7.60 54.51 -41.15
N PRO A 64 -8.74 53.77 -41.31
CA PRO A 64 -8.76 52.29 -41.39
C PRO A 64 -9.60 51.66 -42.58
N PRO A 65 -10.49 50.61 -42.49
CA PRO A 65 -10.26 49.35 -43.23
C PRO A 65 -11.45 48.68 -44.00
N PHE A 66 -11.16 47.95 -45.10
CA PHE A 66 -12.04 46.97 -45.80
C PHE A 66 -11.16 46.00 -46.64
N GLY A 67 -11.58 44.85 -47.21
CA GLY A 67 -12.87 44.14 -47.17
C GLY A 67 -12.90 42.92 -48.13
N SER A 68 -13.70 41.89 -47.78
CA SER A 68 -14.17 40.69 -48.51
C SER A 68 -13.84 40.41 -50.01
N SER A 69 -13.39 39.17 -50.27
CA SER A 69 -13.83 38.27 -51.38
C SER A 69 -13.44 38.61 -52.84
N PRO A 70 -13.70 37.71 -53.82
CA PRO A 70 -13.37 36.27 -53.86
C PRO A 70 -12.72 35.84 -55.20
N PHE A 71 -12.18 34.62 -55.29
CA PHE A 71 -12.12 33.90 -56.58
C PHE A 71 -12.27 32.38 -56.41
N MET A 72 -13.16 31.78 -57.20
CA MET A 72 -13.24 30.33 -57.41
C MET A 72 -12.59 29.98 -58.74
N SER A 73 -11.93 28.82 -58.80
CA SER A 73 -11.82 28.03 -60.02
C SER A 73 -11.76 26.55 -59.67
N SER A 74 -12.38 25.71 -60.49
CA SER A 74 -12.68 24.30 -60.20
C SER A 74 -11.62 23.32 -60.70
N ALA A 75 -11.59 22.14 -60.10
CA ALA A 75 -10.97 20.90 -60.62
C ALA A 75 -11.86 20.28 -61.75
N PRO A 76 -11.74 19.00 -62.20
CA PRO A 76 -10.77 17.94 -61.86
C PRO A 76 -10.03 17.24 -63.06
N PRO A 77 -10.27 15.97 -63.52
CA PRO A 77 -9.18 14.97 -63.46
C PRO A 77 -8.89 14.10 -64.73
N GLY A 78 -7.68 13.52 -64.77
CA GLY A 78 -7.47 12.08 -65.08
C GLY A 78 -7.01 11.64 -66.49
N ASN A 79 -5.96 10.78 -66.51
CA ASN A 79 -5.61 9.77 -67.56
C ASN A 79 -5.26 10.28 -68.99
N PRO A 80 -4.79 9.42 -69.93
CA PRO A 80 -3.64 8.49 -69.84
C PRO A 80 -2.69 8.51 -71.08
N LEU A 81 -1.64 7.65 -71.07
CA LEU A 81 -0.80 7.17 -72.20
C LEU A 81 0.29 8.11 -72.82
N PRO A 82 1.37 7.54 -73.42
CA PRO A 82 2.50 8.25 -74.07
C PRO A 82 2.45 8.16 -75.63
N PRO A 83 3.44 8.68 -76.41
CA PRO A 83 4.57 7.82 -76.86
C PRO A 83 5.92 8.50 -77.29
N ASN A 84 6.99 7.68 -77.41
CA ASN A 84 8.20 7.80 -78.27
C ASN A 84 9.15 9.05 -78.11
N SER A 85 10.49 8.97 -78.27
CA SER A 85 11.24 8.21 -79.30
C SER A 85 12.76 7.94 -79.01
N VAL A 86 13.13 6.65 -78.88
CA VAL A 86 14.21 5.84 -79.57
C VAL A 86 15.73 6.24 -79.56
N PRO A 87 16.73 5.41 -80.05
CA PRO A 87 17.90 5.00 -79.23
C PRO A 87 19.29 5.23 -79.93
N PRO A 88 20.43 4.60 -79.53
CA PRO A 88 20.80 3.16 -79.75
C PRO A 88 21.54 2.48 -78.54
N LEU A 89 21.87 1.17 -78.45
CA LEU A 89 21.53 -0.12 -79.12
C LEU A 89 22.05 -1.31 -78.25
N ARG A 90 21.28 -2.42 -78.13
CA ARG A 90 21.64 -3.85 -77.79
C ARG A 90 22.57 -4.15 -76.56
N GLY A 91 22.36 -5.14 -75.68
CA GLY A 91 21.64 -6.43 -75.72
C GLY A 91 22.62 -7.61 -75.99
N PRO A 92 22.37 -8.90 -75.64
CA PRO A 92 21.22 -9.56 -74.96
C PRO A 92 21.65 -10.47 -73.74
N PRO A 93 20.77 -11.32 -73.15
CA PRO A 93 21.11 -12.21 -72.00
C PRO A 93 21.20 -13.71 -72.33
N SER A 94 21.75 -14.57 -71.44
CA SER A 94 21.48 -16.03 -71.40
C SER A 94 22.04 -16.77 -70.15
N SER A 95 21.78 -18.08 -70.07
CA SER A 95 21.92 -19.02 -68.94
C SER A 95 23.19 -19.88 -68.89
N GLN A 96 23.63 -20.24 -67.66
CA GLN A 96 24.40 -21.46 -67.31
C GLN A 96 25.74 -21.71 -68.11
N PRO A 97 26.40 -22.89 -68.03
CA PRO A 97 27.15 -23.41 -66.86
C PRO A 97 28.64 -23.70 -67.21
N GLN A 98 29.26 -24.65 -66.48
CA GLN A 98 30.64 -25.20 -66.59
C GLN A 98 31.74 -24.41 -65.85
N PHE A 99 32.72 -24.97 -65.13
CA PHE A 99 33.47 -26.26 -65.07
C PHE A 99 34.90 -26.22 -65.65
N THR A 100 35.88 -26.06 -64.77
CA THR A 100 37.13 -26.85 -64.58
C THR A 100 37.67 -26.43 -63.21
N GLY A 101 38.32 -27.21 -62.34
CA GLY A 101 38.64 -28.64 -62.17
C GLY A 101 39.42 -28.75 -60.83
N ALA A 102 39.54 -29.87 -60.12
CA ALA A 102 39.12 -31.25 -60.34
C ALA A 102 38.82 -31.99 -59.00
N SER A 103 38.30 -33.21 -59.10
CA SER A 103 38.10 -34.21 -58.03
C SER A 103 39.44 -34.88 -57.61
N PRO A 104 39.54 -35.86 -56.66
CA PRO A 104 38.52 -36.69 -55.97
C PRO A 104 38.70 -36.72 -54.41
N VAL A 105 38.03 -37.51 -53.54
CA VAL A 105 37.50 -38.90 -53.61
C VAL A 105 36.26 -39.12 -52.67
N SER A 106 35.25 -39.87 -53.16
CA SER A 106 34.08 -40.55 -52.50
C SER A 106 33.24 -39.88 -51.39
N ARG A 107 31.89 -39.80 -51.41
CA ARG A 107 30.76 -40.76 -51.70
C ARG A 107 30.40 -41.74 -50.56
N PRO A 108 29.12 -42.23 -50.45
CA PRO A 108 27.83 -41.64 -50.91
C PRO A 108 26.61 -41.83 -49.96
N GLY A 109 25.52 -41.08 -50.19
CA GLY A 109 24.17 -41.34 -49.64
C GLY A 109 23.18 -40.23 -50.04
N GLN A 110 21.92 -40.52 -50.44
CA GLN A 110 21.00 -39.55 -51.08
C GLN A 110 19.72 -39.18 -50.26
N PRO A 111 19.12 -37.99 -50.51
CA PRO A 111 17.82 -37.50 -49.97
C PRO A 111 16.78 -37.34 -51.14
N PRO A 112 15.83 -36.36 -51.23
CA PRO A 112 15.07 -35.52 -50.28
C PRO A 112 13.51 -35.45 -50.57
N SER A 113 12.80 -34.43 -50.03
CA SER A 113 11.47 -33.84 -50.42
C SER A 113 10.16 -34.51 -49.91
N GLY A 114 9.04 -33.78 -49.66
CA GLY A 114 8.82 -32.32 -49.57
C GLY A 114 7.34 -31.86 -49.37
N PHE A 115 7.14 -30.62 -48.86
CA PHE A 115 5.87 -29.85 -48.75
C PHE A 115 4.73 -30.44 -47.83
N PRO A 116 3.51 -29.83 -47.68
CA PRO A 116 3.31 -28.71 -46.73
C PRO A 116 2.02 -28.73 -45.83
N ARG A 117 2.11 -28.05 -44.66
CA ARG A 117 1.07 -27.36 -43.83
C ARG A 117 -0.20 -28.09 -43.30
N MET A 118 -0.53 -27.74 -42.02
CA MET A 118 -1.81 -27.94 -41.27
C MET A 118 -2.19 -29.39 -40.86
N PRO A 119 -3.12 -29.57 -39.89
CA PRO A 119 -3.26 -28.95 -38.56
C PRO A 119 -3.30 -30.02 -37.42
N PRO A 120 -3.38 -29.68 -36.11
CA PRO A 120 -3.21 -30.68 -35.04
C PRO A 120 -4.52 -31.43 -34.64
N PRO A 121 -4.45 -32.72 -34.29
CA PRO A 121 -5.49 -33.44 -33.57
C PRO A 121 -5.14 -33.70 -32.10
N VAL A 122 -6.17 -33.78 -31.25
CA VAL A 122 -6.10 -34.22 -29.84
C VAL A 122 -6.64 -35.64 -29.75
N SER A 123 -5.99 -36.56 -28.99
CA SER A 123 -6.63 -37.55 -28.08
C SER A 123 -5.71 -38.71 -27.65
N ALA A 124 -5.76 -38.98 -26.34
CA ALA A 124 -5.75 -40.25 -25.58
C ALA A 124 -5.16 -41.59 -26.15
N PRO A 125 -4.62 -42.47 -25.27
CA PRO A 125 -3.94 -43.71 -25.65
C PRO A 125 -4.84 -44.97 -25.66
N GLN A 126 -4.39 -46.03 -26.36
CA GLN A 126 -4.78 -47.41 -26.05
C GLN A 126 -3.63 -48.41 -26.29
N GLN A 127 -3.83 -49.66 -25.87
CA GLN A 127 -2.79 -50.66 -25.61
C GLN A 127 -2.64 -51.69 -26.76
N THR A 128 -1.47 -52.32 -26.87
CA THR A 128 -1.40 -53.79 -27.12
C THR A 128 -0.07 -54.43 -26.70
N THR A 129 -0.16 -55.29 -25.68
CA THR A 129 0.46 -56.63 -25.55
C THR A 129 1.78 -56.98 -26.25
N HIS A 130 2.75 -57.51 -25.48
CA HIS A 130 3.28 -58.87 -25.68
C HIS A 130 3.94 -59.42 -24.38
N GLN A 131 3.96 -60.76 -24.26
CA GLN A 131 4.60 -61.59 -23.22
C GLN A 131 5.05 -62.91 -23.92
N PRO A 132 5.92 -63.80 -23.36
CA PRO A 132 5.62 -64.51 -22.09
C PRO A 132 6.82 -65.01 -21.21
N ASN A 133 6.47 -65.35 -19.95
CA ASN A 133 7.01 -66.43 -19.08
C ASN A 133 8.51 -66.59 -18.73
N LEU A 134 8.82 -66.61 -17.42
CA LEU A 134 9.08 -67.84 -16.61
C LEU A 134 9.23 -67.52 -15.10
N GLY A 135 8.85 -68.46 -14.21
CA GLY A 135 8.97 -68.35 -12.73
C GLY A 135 10.00 -69.33 -12.14
N PRO A 136 9.93 -69.79 -10.85
CA PRO A 136 8.92 -69.60 -9.78
C PRO A 136 9.51 -69.05 -8.45
N GLY A 137 8.78 -68.84 -7.33
CA GLY A 137 7.33 -68.80 -7.08
C GLY A 137 6.94 -69.12 -5.60
N ARG A 138 5.62 -69.00 -5.31
CA ARG A 138 4.84 -69.50 -4.14
C ARG A 138 5.06 -68.85 -2.75
N LEU A 139 4.04 -68.69 -1.90
CA LEU A 139 2.58 -68.99 -2.01
C LEU A 139 1.78 -67.69 -2.34
N SER A 140 0.58 -67.27 -1.89
CA SER A 140 -0.47 -67.68 -0.91
C SER A 140 -1.86 -67.16 -1.32
N GLY A 141 -2.93 -67.57 -0.62
CA GLY A 141 -4.35 -67.13 -0.80
C GLY A 141 -5.30 -68.08 -0.04
N PRO A 142 -6.56 -68.33 -0.49
CA PRO A 142 -7.32 -67.66 -1.57
C PRO A 142 -8.84 -67.38 -1.20
N PRO A 143 -9.93 -67.76 -1.94
CA PRO A 143 -10.65 -66.87 -2.89
C PRO A 143 -12.23 -66.94 -2.93
N PHE A 144 -12.83 -66.38 -4.02
CA PHE A 144 -14.19 -66.61 -4.64
C PHE A 144 -15.42 -65.79 -4.16
N SER A 145 -16.44 -65.44 -5.00
CA SER A 145 -16.61 -65.50 -6.49
C SER A 145 -17.91 -64.84 -7.07
N GLN A 146 -17.86 -64.39 -8.34
CA GLN A 146 -18.95 -64.31 -9.38
C GLN A 146 -20.07 -63.23 -9.32
N ALA A 147 -20.86 -63.13 -10.41
CA ALA A 147 -21.74 -61.99 -10.80
C ALA A 147 -23.05 -62.39 -11.58
N PRO A 148 -23.57 -61.66 -12.60
CA PRO A 148 -24.81 -60.84 -12.58
C PRO A 148 -25.99 -61.38 -13.45
N PRO A 149 -27.16 -60.69 -13.58
CA PRO A 149 -27.43 -59.89 -14.80
C PRO A 149 -28.45 -58.68 -14.71
N GLY A 150 -28.40 -57.74 -15.68
CA GLY A 150 -29.41 -56.65 -15.94
C GLY A 150 -29.36 -55.44 -14.97
N GLY A 151 -29.91 -54.23 -15.22
CA GLY A 151 -30.59 -53.58 -16.38
C GLY A 151 -31.50 -52.41 -15.90
N THR A 152 -31.83 -51.30 -16.62
CA THR A 152 -31.43 -50.79 -17.95
C THR A 152 -31.31 -49.22 -18.03
N ARG A 153 -32.31 -48.47 -18.57
CA ARG A 153 -32.29 -47.03 -19.01
C ARG A 153 -33.74 -46.45 -19.14
N PRO A 154 -34.06 -45.15 -19.48
CA PRO A 154 -33.22 -44.04 -20.02
C PRO A 154 -33.41 -42.57 -19.49
N PHE A 155 -32.33 -41.77 -19.60
CA PHE A 155 -32.13 -40.44 -20.27
C PHE A 155 -33.30 -39.48 -20.67
N PRO A 156 -33.09 -38.13 -20.76
CA PRO A 156 -32.09 -37.48 -21.65
C PRO A 156 -31.27 -36.27 -21.12
N GLY A 157 -30.23 -35.89 -21.90
CA GLY A 157 -29.46 -34.62 -21.86
C GLY A 157 -29.90 -33.65 -22.98
N PRO A 158 -29.01 -32.86 -23.67
CA PRO A 158 -27.60 -33.17 -24.02
C PRO A 158 -26.60 -31.97 -24.01
N TYR A 159 -25.48 -32.10 -24.73
CA TYR A 159 -24.37 -31.14 -24.98
C TYR A 159 -24.29 -30.71 -26.47
N SER A 160 -23.28 -29.87 -26.82
CA SER A 160 -22.51 -29.84 -28.10
C SER A 160 -22.91 -28.85 -29.23
N SER A 161 -22.09 -28.81 -30.31
CA SER A 161 -21.80 -27.58 -31.08
C SER A 161 -21.51 -27.75 -32.59
N ALA A 162 -21.99 -26.79 -33.39
CA ALA A 162 -21.43 -26.24 -34.66
C ALA A 162 -21.50 -27.00 -36.02
N ALA A 163 -21.58 -26.20 -37.11
CA ALA A 163 -21.31 -26.49 -38.55
C ALA A 163 -22.39 -27.27 -39.38
N PRO A 164 -22.34 -27.28 -40.74
CA PRO A 164 -22.31 -26.11 -41.65
C PRO A 164 -23.15 -26.23 -42.99
N ALA A 165 -23.27 -25.09 -43.71
CA ALA A 165 -23.29 -24.90 -45.19
C ALA A 165 -24.39 -25.42 -46.19
N SER A 166 -24.96 -24.44 -46.92
CA SER A 166 -25.19 -24.34 -48.40
C SER A 166 -26.23 -25.16 -49.23
N GLY A 167 -27.28 -24.46 -49.71
CA GLY A 167 -27.84 -24.51 -51.10
C GLY A 167 -28.92 -25.55 -51.45
N PRO A 168 -29.56 -25.49 -52.66
CA PRO A 168 -29.47 -24.49 -53.75
C PRO A 168 -30.84 -24.08 -54.44
N THR A 169 -30.76 -23.30 -55.56
CA THR A 169 -31.79 -23.06 -56.64
C THR A 169 -32.94 -22.02 -56.47
N SER A 170 -33.61 -21.66 -57.59
CA SER A 170 -34.37 -20.40 -57.92
C SER A 170 -35.39 -20.62 -59.09
N PRO A 171 -36.13 -19.64 -59.72
CA PRO A 171 -36.42 -18.18 -59.52
C PRO A 171 -37.98 -17.93 -59.43
N PRO A 172 -38.78 -17.14 -60.22
CA PRO A 172 -38.64 -15.86 -61.01
C PRO A 172 -39.84 -14.81 -60.96
N SER A 173 -39.64 -13.63 -61.61
CA SER A 173 -40.57 -12.75 -62.42
C SER A 173 -41.93 -12.15 -61.92
N SER A 174 -41.89 -10.89 -61.41
CA SER A 174 -42.47 -9.60 -61.96
C SER A 174 -43.95 -9.37 -62.42
N VAL A 175 -44.57 -8.20 -62.07
CA VAL A 175 -45.24 -7.14 -62.95
C VAL A 175 -46.41 -6.29 -62.32
N GLN A 176 -46.29 -4.93 -62.38
CA GLN A 176 -47.30 -3.80 -62.42
C GLN A 176 -48.30 -3.40 -61.26
N GLY A 177 -48.83 -2.15 -61.36
CA GLY A 177 -49.65 -1.38 -60.37
C GLY A 177 -51.16 -1.24 -60.69
N PRO A 178 -51.93 -0.18 -60.29
CA PRO A 178 -51.63 1.26 -60.56
C PRO A 178 -52.07 2.34 -59.48
N PHE A 179 -51.92 3.64 -59.84
CA PHE A 179 -52.28 4.99 -59.28
C PHE A 179 -53.47 5.17 -58.27
N MET A 180 -53.67 6.26 -57.49
CA MET A 180 -53.05 7.63 -57.29
C MET A 180 -53.18 8.07 -55.78
N ASN A 181 -53.39 9.29 -55.21
CA ASN A 181 -53.77 10.69 -55.59
C ASN A 181 -53.35 11.74 -54.47
N GLY A 182 -53.66 13.05 -54.61
CA GLY A 182 -53.50 14.15 -53.58
C GLY A 182 -54.32 15.43 -53.95
N PRO A 183 -54.02 16.70 -53.51
CA PRO A 183 -53.22 17.29 -52.39
C PRO A 183 -54.18 18.09 -51.42
N PRO A 184 -53.98 19.34 -50.87
CA PRO A 184 -52.83 20.21 -50.47
C PRO A 184 -52.91 20.76 -48.99
N ILE A 185 -52.16 21.82 -48.58
CA ILE A 185 -52.09 22.39 -47.19
C ILE A 185 -51.85 23.94 -47.15
N PRO A 186 -52.53 24.78 -46.30
CA PRO A 186 -52.28 26.24 -46.19
C PRO A 186 -52.26 26.97 -44.80
N ALA A 187 -51.22 27.78 -44.56
CA ALA A 187 -51.09 29.14 -43.92
C ALA A 187 -51.78 29.66 -42.60
N ARG A 188 -50.91 30.06 -41.62
CA ARG A 188 -50.81 31.32 -40.80
C ARG A 188 -51.83 31.81 -39.70
N GLY A 189 -51.24 32.29 -38.58
CA GLY A 189 -51.75 33.33 -37.63
C GLY A 189 -52.11 32.82 -36.20
N ASN A 190 -51.93 33.52 -35.06
CA ASN A 190 -51.32 34.84 -34.70
C ASN A 190 -50.89 34.88 -33.20
N MET A 191 -50.11 35.90 -32.79
CA MET A 191 -49.76 36.32 -31.39
C MET A 191 -50.52 37.64 -31.04
N PRO A 192 -50.49 38.25 -29.80
CA PRO A 192 -49.80 37.95 -28.52
C PRO A 192 -50.81 37.65 -27.35
N THR A 193 -50.79 38.03 -26.04
CA THR A 193 -50.07 39.03 -25.16
C THR A 193 -50.25 38.71 -23.65
N GLY A 194 -49.52 39.40 -22.73
CA GLY A 194 -49.80 39.53 -21.27
C GLY A 194 -50.24 40.98 -20.87
N PRO A 195 -50.12 41.49 -19.61
CA PRO A 195 -49.54 40.92 -18.37
C PRO A 195 -50.47 40.93 -17.08
N PRO A 196 -50.24 41.64 -15.92
CA PRO A 196 -49.75 41.04 -14.64
C PRO A 196 -50.50 41.35 -13.29
N PHE A 197 -50.01 40.76 -12.16
CA PHE A 197 -50.21 41.10 -10.71
C PHE A 197 -51.61 40.91 -10.07
N SER A 198 -51.88 41.04 -8.74
CA SER A 198 -51.27 40.54 -7.46
C SER A 198 -52.16 40.90 -6.23
N VAL A 199 -52.01 40.23 -5.06
CA VAL A 199 -52.58 40.58 -3.71
C VAL A 199 -54.13 40.37 -3.55
N GLY A 200 -54.74 40.02 -2.41
CA GLY A 200 -54.29 39.72 -1.03
C GLY A 200 -55.43 39.21 -0.09
N SER A 201 -55.21 39.25 1.23
CA SER A 201 -55.98 38.54 2.29
C SER A 201 -57.02 39.37 3.09
N ASN A 202 -57.96 38.72 3.79
CA ASN A 202 -58.67 39.32 4.96
C ASN A 202 -59.13 38.27 6.01
N GLN A 203 -59.57 38.69 7.23
CA GLN A 203 -59.71 37.85 8.46
C GLN A 203 -60.98 38.20 9.32
N GLN A 204 -61.31 37.68 10.53
CA GLN A 204 -60.60 36.82 11.49
C GLN A 204 -61.43 35.90 12.48
N PRO A 205 -62.31 36.37 13.41
CA PRO A 205 -62.28 35.84 14.81
C PRO A 205 -63.67 35.45 15.44
N PRO A 206 -63.83 35.14 16.76
CA PRO A 206 -62.87 34.73 17.82
C PRO A 206 -63.27 33.48 18.67
N GLY A 207 -62.37 32.95 19.53
CA GLY A 207 -62.74 32.09 20.70
C GLY A 207 -61.63 31.22 21.32
N GLY A 208 -61.60 31.06 22.65
CA GLY A 208 -60.69 30.19 23.46
C GLY A 208 -61.20 30.06 24.92
N PRO A 209 -60.44 29.62 25.96
CA PRO A 209 -59.02 29.18 26.02
C PRO A 209 -58.90 27.77 26.76
N PRO A 210 -57.81 27.35 27.48
CA PRO A 210 -57.47 25.91 27.71
C PRO A 210 -57.41 25.40 29.18
N LEU A 211 -57.09 24.10 29.39
CA LEU A 211 -56.19 23.52 30.44
C LEU A 211 -56.13 21.96 30.36
N GLY A 212 -55.30 21.28 31.17
CA GLY A 212 -55.19 19.81 31.25
C GLY A 212 -54.54 19.32 32.57
N VAL A 213 -54.34 18.00 32.78
CA VAL A 213 -53.45 17.33 33.80
C VAL A 213 -53.58 15.78 33.74
N THR A 214 -52.54 15.04 34.17
CA THR A 214 -52.46 13.55 34.24
C THR A 214 -52.99 12.97 35.57
N PRO A 215 -53.43 11.68 35.68
CA PRO A 215 -52.52 10.65 36.24
C PRO A 215 -52.81 9.13 35.95
N ARG A 216 -51.76 8.28 36.14
CA ARG A 216 -51.74 6.84 36.57
C ARG A 216 -52.44 5.73 35.72
N GLY A 217 -51.85 4.52 35.75
CA GLY A 217 -52.45 3.24 35.28
C GLY A 217 -53.03 2.38 36.43
N PRO A 218 -53.54 1.15 36.17
CA PRO A 218 -52.69 -0.06 36.33
C PRO A 218 -53.00 -1.23 35.35
N MET A 219 -52.70 -2.49 35.75
CA MET A 219 -52.67 -3.74 34.96
C MET A 219 -54.03 -4.48 34.80
N GLY A 220 -54.17 -5.37 33.79
CA GLY A 220 -55.26 -6.39 33.73
C GLY A 220 -55.32 -7.23 32.43
N PRO A 221 -55.80 -8.51 32.40
CA PRO A 221 -55.62 -9.43 31.24
C PRO A 221 -56.89 -10.18 30.68
N THR A 222 -56.65 -11.14 29.77
CA THR A 222 -57.46 -12.34 29.34
C THR A 222 -58.48 -12.32 28.16
N MET A 223 -58.04 -12.89 27.02
CA MET A 223 -58.57 -14.05 26.23
C MET A 223 -60.08 -14.28 25.89
N ARG A 224 -60.34 -14.35 24.55
CA ARG A 224 -60.93 -15.46 23.71
C ARG A 224 -62.15 -16.31 24.18
N PRO A 225 -63.05 -16.69 23.24
CA PRO A 225 -62.91 -17.95 22.44
C PRO A 225 -63.22 -17.74 20.92
N PHE A 226 -63.34 -18.72 20.00
CA PHE A 226 -63.14 -20.19 20.04
C PHE A 226 -62.15 -20.65 18.91
N THR A 227 -62.41 -21.40 17.81
CA THR A 227 -63.61 -22.01 17.16
C THR A 227 -63.17 -23.18 16.22
N GLY A 228 -64.08 -23.95 15.57
CA GLY A 228 -63.76 -25.13 14.72
C GLY A 228 -64.78 -25.46 13.61
N PRO A 229 -64.70 -26.65 12.94
CA PRO A 229 -64.71 -27.96 13.62
C PRO A 229 -63.61 -29.02 13.31
N GLN A 230 -63.71 -29.82 12.23
CA GLN A 230 -63.33 -31.27 12.18
C GLN A 230 -63.02 -31.77 10.73
N LEU A 231 -62.49 -32.97 10.36
CA LEU A 231 -61.91 -34.22 10.96
C LEU A 231 -61.10 -34.96 9.82
N GLY A 232 -60.52 -36.18 9.88
CA GLY A 232 -60.40 -37.26 10.90
C GLY A 232 -59.85 -38.60 10.30
N HIS A 233 -59.80 -39.68 11.12
CA HIS A 233 -59.31 -41.08 10.87
C HIS A 233 -57.77 -41.29 10.67
N ALA A 234 -57.08 -42.21 11.36
CA ALA A 234 -57.41 -43.02 12.57
C ALA A 234 -56.15 -43.64 13.26
N GLN A 235 -56.32 -44.12 14.51
CA GLN A 235 -55.44 -44.98 15.36
C GLN A 235 -54.32 -44.32 16.24
N GLN A 236 -53.82 -45.08 17.25
CA GLN A 236 -53.14 -44.70 18.52
C GLN A 236 -52.12 -45.80 18.97
N PRO A 237 -51.29 -45.68 20.06
CA PRO A 237 -51.10 -44.64 21.11
C PRO A 237 -49.61 -44.13 21.21
N LEU A 238 -49.06 -43.29 22.12
CA LEU A 238 -49.44 -42.61 23.40
C LEU A 238 -49.21 -43.43 24.74
N PRO A 239 -49.02 -42.83 25.96
CA PRO A 239 -48.52 -41.49 26.36
C PRO A 239 -47.51 -41.50 27.60
N PRO A 240 -47.55 -40.66 28.69
CA PRO A 240 -46.83 -39.35 28.82
C PRO A 240 -46.20 -38.95 30.22
N PHE A 241 -45.77 -37.66 30.32
CA PHE A 241 -45.70 -36.72 31.49
C PHE A 241 -44.36 -36.34 32.18
N SER A 242 -44.42 -35.24 32.97
CA SER A 242 -43.32 -34.38 33.47
C SER A 242 -43.59 -33.83 34.90
N VAL A 243 -42.64 -33.05 35.47
CA VAL A 243 -42.73 -32.05 36.59
C VAL A 243 -41.84 -32.36 37.84
N GLY A 244 -41.17 -31.34 38.41
CA GLY A 244 -41.03 -31.22 39.88
C GLY A 244 -39.64 -31.29 40.56
N SER A 245 -39.10 -30.12 40.90
CA SER A 245 -38.20 -29.73 42.03
C SER A 245 -37.79 -30.68 43.19
N GLN A 246 -36.53 -30.46 43.66
CA GLN A 246 -36.02 -30.49 45.07
C GLN A 246 -35.86 -31.81 45.88
N SER A 247 -34.60 -32.21 46.07
CA SER A 247 -33.90 -32.69 47.29
C SER A 247 -34.66 -33.34 48.48
N MET A 248 -34.29 -34.58 48.85
CA MET A 248 -33.79 -35.02 50.20
C MET A 248 -33.58 -36.55 50.33
N ILE A 249 -32.45 -36.97 50.92
CA ILE A 249 -32.16 -38.15 51.80
C ILE A 249 -32.52 -39.62 51.36
N PRO A 250 -31.69 -40.66 51.68
CA PRO A 250 -31.84 -42.05 51.20
C PRO A 250 -32.50 -43.07 52.17
N PRO A 251 -32.84 -44.30 51.70
CA PRO A 251 -33.43 -45.38 52.51
C PRO A 251 -32.41 -46.35 53.19
N PRO A 252 -32.84 -47.22 54.15
CA PRO A 252 -31.93 -47.96 55.07
C PRO A 252 -32.01 -49.51 55.04
N GLY A 253 -31.10 -50.19 55.78
CA GLY A 253 -31.22 -51.62 56.15
C GLY A 253 -29.96 -52.24 56.82
N SER A 254 -30.09 -52.75 58.05
CA SER A 254 -29.02 -53.40 58.88
C SER A 254 -29.34 -54.91 59.12
N PRO A 255 -28.77 -55.75 60.06
CA PRO A 255 -28.18 -55.48 61.41
C PRO A 255 -26.99 -56.38 61.92
N TYR A 256 -26.58 -56.21 63.20
CA TYR A 256 -25.61 -56.98 64.05
C TYR A 256 -24.09 -56.97 63.67
N GLY A 257 -23.09 -57.00 64.59
CA GLY A 257 -23.08 -56.86 66.06
C GLY A 257 -21.68 -57.04 66.76
N SER A 258 -21.47 -56.39 67.93
CA SER A 258 -20.52 -56.64 69.06
C SER A 258 -18.95 -56.72 68.96
N GLN A 259 -18.29 -55.74 69.59
CA GLN A 259 -17.07 -55.70 70.49
C GLN A 259 -15.76 -56.55 70.35
N MET A 260 -14.63 -55.88 70.72
CA MET A 260 -13.36 -56.33 71.39
C MET A 260 -12.02 -56.44 70.60
N GLY A 261 -10.93 -55.86 71.15
CA GLY A 261 -9.67 -56.61 71.40
C GLY A 261 -8.30 -56.24 70.77
N GLN A 262 -7.46 -55.48 71.50
CA GLN A 262 -5.98 -55.62 71.63
C GLN A 262 -4.97 -55.11 70.54
N MET A 263 -3.67 -55.26 70.87
CA MET A 263 -2.42 -54.48 70.56
C MET A 263 -1.29 -55.49 70.13
N PRO A 264 0.04 -55.20 69.99
CA PRO A 264 0.86 -53.94 69.90
C PRO A 264 1.95 -53.99 68.73
N PRO A 265 3.26 -53.61 68.89
CA PRO A 265 3.93 -52.32 68.59
C PRO A 265 5.16 -52.50 67.62
N PRO A 266 6.34 -51.81 67.68
CA PRO A 266 6.83 -50.50 68.23
C PRO A 266 7.66 -49.68 67.15
N PRO A 267 8.59 -48.72 67.46
CA PRO A 267 8.73 -47.72 68.55
C PRO A 267 8.92 -46.22 68.12
N GLN A 268 8.53 -45.29 69.01
CA GLN A 268 9.22 -44.09 69.59
C GLN A 268 10.32 -43.28 68.82
N GLY A 269 10.54 -41.97 69.04
CA GLY A 269 9.75 -40.97 69.81
C GLY A 269 10.51 -39.71 70.34
N PHE A 270 9.94 -38.51 70.08
CA PHE A 270 10.04 -37.20 70.78
C PHE A 270 11.36 -36.33 70.81
N PRO A 271 11.25 -34.97 71.01
CA PRO A 271 12.33 -33.94 70.94
C PRO A 271 12.52 -33.25 72.36
N PRO A 272 12.78 -31.93 72.65
CA PRO A 272 12.92 -30.66 71.85
C PRO A 272 13.91 -29.55 72.35
N MET A 273 13.81 -28.36 71.69
CA MET A 273 14.07 -26.96 72.17
C MET A 273 15.45 -26.26 72.05
N GLN A 274 15.36 -24.93 71.80
CA GLN A 274 16.27 -23.79 72.11
C GLN A 274 17.81 -23.83 71.84
N GLY A 275 18.28 -22.90 70.99
CA GLY A 275 19.22 -21.84 71.45
C GLY A 275 20.69 -21.81 70.98
N ALA A 276 21.17 -20.58 70.73
CA ALA A 276 22.56 -20.07 70.85
C ALA A 276 23.73 -20.49 69.90
N MET A 277 24.05 -19.57 68.97
CA MET A 277 25.41 -19.00 68.69
C MET A 277 26.54 -19.84 68.01
N PRO A 278 27.63 -19.21 67.48
CA PRO A 278 28.24 -19.64 66.20
C PRO A 278 29.75 -19.98 66.22
N PRO A 279 30.34 -20.37 65.07
CA PRO A 279 31.77 -20.29 64.75
C PRO A 279 32.22 -18.89 64.25
N PRO A 280 33.54 -18.56 64.24
CA PRO A 280 34.06 -17.20 64.05
C PRO A 280 34.53 -16.83 62.63
N GLY A 281 34.91 -15.56 62.43
CA GLY A 281 35.34 -14.93 61.15
C GLY A 281 36.81 -15.20 60.75
N LEU A 282 37.53 -14.31 60.04
CA LEU A 282 37.35 -12.88 59.69
C LEU A 282 37.51 -12.71 58.13
N TYR A 283 37.59 -11.55 57.43
CA TYR A 283 37.66 -10.09 57.75
C TYR A 283 37.23 -9.25 56.52
N GLY A 284 37.20 -7.90 56.61
CA GLY A 284 37.11 -6.97 55.46
C GLY A 284 36.10 -5.81 55.60
N MET A 285 36.58 -4.56 55.61
CA MET A 285 35.85 -3.29 55.88
C MET A 285 35.68 -2.43 54.59
N PRO A 286 34.88 -1.32 54.54
CA PRO A 286 33.54 -1.05 55.11
C PRO A 286 32.59 -0.31 54.07
N PRO A 287 31.72 0.72 54.34
CA PRO A 287 30.32 0.75 53.85
C PRO A 287 29.96 1.97 52.94
N PRO A 288 28.67 2.20 52.55
CA PRO A 288 27.76 3.07 53.35
C PRO A 288 26.25 2.64 53.25
N PRO A 289 25.22 3.49 53.48
CA PRO A 289 24.54 3.62 54.78
C PRO A 289 23.05 3.20 54.81
N SER A 290 22.48 3.20 56.02
CA SER A 290 21.15 2.63 56.37
C SER A 290 19.96 3.59 56.24
N LEU A 291 18.77 3.03 55.95
CA LEU A 291 17.48 3.57 56.43
C LEU A 291 17.03 2.81 57.69
N ALA A 292 16.50 3.53 58.67
CA ALA A 292 16.03 2.96 59.94
C ALA A 292 14.49 2.80 59.96
N MET A 293 14.01 1.80 60.70
CA MET A 293 12.59 1.58 60.99
C MET A 293 12.34 1.74 62.50
N GLY A 294 11.26 2.43 62.87
CA GLY A 294 10.82 2.65 64.24
C GLY A 294 9.32 2.33 64.38
N PRO A 295 8.83 1.60 65.43
CA PRO A 295 7.54 0.92 65.31
C PRO A 295 6.47 1.29 66.37
N THR A 296 5.30 0.65 66.21
CA THR A 296 4.22 0.35 67.19
C THR A 296 3.00 1.27 67.40
N MET A 297 1.83 0.70 67.05
CA MET A 297 0.59 0.56 67.87
C MET A 297 -0.30 1.79 68.19
N GLY A 298 -1.59 1.72 67.76
CA GLY A 298 -2.68 2.47 68.44
C GLY A 298 -4.05 2.56 67.74
N HIS A 299 -5.06 1.86 68.29
CA HIS A 299 -6.51 2.15 68.25
C HIS A 299 -7.37 1.99 66.96
N MET A 300 -8.66 1.72 67.22
CA MET A 300 -9.83 1.69 66.32
C MET A 300 -10.87 2.73 66.82
N PRO A 301 -12.05 2.91 66.19
CA PRO A 301 -12.31 3.14 64.77
C PRO A 301 -13.08 4.47 64.56
N GLY A 302 -12.76 5.24 63.51
CA GLY A 302 -13.37 6.55 63.24
C GLY A 302 -14.04 6.64 61.86
N SER A 303 -15.27 7.13 61.80
CA SER A 303 -16.04 7.28 60.55
C SER A 303 -15.78 8.61 59.84
N GLY A 304 -15.42 8.58 58.56
CA GLY A 304 -15.48 9.78 57.70
C GLY A 304 -14.75 9.67 56.37
N GLY A 305 -15.37 10.15 55.29
CA GLY A 305 -14.71 10.55 54.04
C GLY A 305 -14.18 9.43 53.12
N LEU A 306 -14.98 9.05 52.11
CA LEU A 306 -14.47 8.35 50.92
C LEU A 306 -13.66 9.32 50.04
N SER A 307 -12.42 9.60 50.45
CA SER A 307 -11.46 10.32 49.61
C SER A 307 -10.95 9.39 48.51
N ALA A 308 -11.40 9.61 47.28
CA ALA A 308 -10.89 8.89 46.11
C ALA A 308 -9.38 9.12 45.97
N GLY A 309 -8.58 8.08 46.18
CA GLY A 309 -7.12 8.17 46.12
C GLY A 309 -6.67 8.58 44.73
N SER A 310 -6.18 9.82 44.59
CA SER A 310 -5.62 10.30 43.33
C SER A 310 -4.31 9.56 43.06
N SER A 311 -4.36 8.56 42.19
CA SER A 311 -3.18 7.91 41.62
C SER A 311 -2.44 8.90 40.71
N LYS A 312 -1.64 9.77 41.32
CA LYS A 312 -0.75 10.70 40.62
C LYS A 312 0.26 9.90 39.79
N ILE A 313 -0.01 9.79 38.50
CA ILE A 313 0.97 9.37 37.50
C ILE A 313 2.05 10.45 37.49
N ASP A 314 3.30 10.06 37.70
CA ASP A 314 4.46 10.95 37.50
C ASP A 314 4.63 11.18 35.99
N PRO A 315 4.50 12.42 35.47
CA PRO A 315 4.64 12.69 34.04
C PRO A 315 5.99 12.26 33.47
N ASN A 316 7.04 12.24 34.30
CA ASN A 316 8.40 11.87 33.89
C ASN A 316 8.58 10.34 33.70
N GLN A 317 7.65 9.53 34.22
CA GLN A 317 7.67 8.07 34.09
C GLN A 317 6.74 7.56 32.98
N ILE A 318 6.09 8.46 32.23
CA ILE A 318 5.23 8.11 31.11
C ILE A 318 6.08 7.56 29.95
N PRO A 319 5.75 6.41 29.34
CA PRO A 319 6.49 5.88 28.19
C PRO A 319 6.44 6.82 26.97
N ARG A 320 7.61 7.23 26.49
CA ARG A 320 7.81 8.06 25.29
C ARG A 320 8.73 7.35 24.28
N PRO A 321 8.64 7.64 22.98
CA PRO A 321 9.65 7.19 22.01
C PRO A 321 10.98 7.91 22.29
N PHE A 322 12.08 7.15 22.39
CA PHE A 322 13.43 7.70 22.53
C PHE A 322 14.23 7.43 21.25
N PRO A 323 14.97 8.41 20.70
CA PRO A 323 15.84 8.18 19.54
C PRO A 323 16.97 7.22 19.93
N THR A 324 17.23 6.20 19.10
CA THR A 324 18.32 5.23 19.28
C THR A 324 19.46 5.56 18.31
N SER A 325 20.32 6.50 18.71
CA SER A 325 21.45 7.02 17.93
C SER A 325 22.70 6.12 18.06
N SER A 326 22.65 4.93 17.47
CA SER A 326 23.81 4.02 17.40
C SER A 326 23.72 3.12 16.18
N GLY A 327 24.80 3.00 15.40
CA GLY A 327 24.88 2.09 14.25
C GLY A 327 24.87 0.62 14.68
N ILE A 328 23.68 0.02 14.79
CA ILE A 328 23.49 -1.38 15.19
C ILE A 328 23.84 -2.30 14.02
N VAL A 329 24.79 -3.22 14.19
CA VAL A 329 24.95 -4.37 13.28
C VAL A 329 24.01 -5.48 13.73
N PHE A 330 23.01 -5.80 12.90
CA PHE A 330 21.99 -6.81 13.20
C PHE A 330 22.24 -8.11 12.43
N GLU A 331 22.74 -9.14 13.12
CA GLU A 331 22.75 -10.50 12.59
C GLU A 331 21.34 -11.10 12.70
N THR A 332 20.78 -11.60 11.59
CA THR A 332 19.38 -12.06 11.53
C THR A 332 19.14 -13.38 12.29
N ARG A 333 20.20 -14.15 12.51
CA ARG A 333 20.28 -15.30 13.42
C ARG A 333 21.59 -15.25 14.22
N VAL A 334 21.51 -15.55 15.52
CA VAL A 334 22.64 -15.61 16.46
C VAL A 334 22.64 -16.99 17.12
N ASN A 335 23.81 -17.64 17.21
CA ASN A 335 23.94 -19.02 17.72
C ASN A 335 22.95 -20.03 17.09
N GLY A 336 22.63 -19.83 15.80
CA GLY A 336 21.67 -20.65 15.07
C GLY A 336 20.19 -20.39 15.38
N GLN A 337 19.85 -19.45 16.28
CA GLN A 337 18.48 -19.06 16.64
C GLN A 337 18.08 -17.74 15.97
N ALA A 338 16.78 -17.53 15.72
CA ALA A 338 16.27 -16.27 15.19
C ALA A 338 16.50 -15.10 16.16
N ASN A 339 17.02 -13.99 15.66
CA ASN A 339 17.24 -12.77 16.45
C ASN A 339 16.01 -11.85 16.42
N ILE A 340 15.72 -11.13 17.51
CA ILE A 340 14.58 -10.20 17.57
C ILE A 340 14.98 -8.89 16.88
N PRO A 341 14.24 -8.41 15.88
CA PRO A 341 14.65 -7.25 15.08
C PRO A 341 14.63 -5.94 15.88
N PRO A 342 15.57 -5.01 15.64
CA PRO A 342 15.53 -3.65 16.19
C PRO A 342 14.28 -2.89 15.67
N PRO A 343 13.86 -1.79 16.33
CA PRO A 343 12.70 -1.01 15.89
C PRO A 343 12.79 -0.58 14.42
N ALA A 344 11.66 -0.54 13.73
CA ALA A 344 11.59 -0.21 12.31
C ALA A 344 12.02 1.24 12.00
N SER A 345 12.03 2.11 13.02
CA SER A 345 12.46 3.51 12.97
C SER A 345 13.91 3.74 13.39
N SER A 346 14.62 2.73 13.91
CA SER A 346 16.05 2.80 14.24
C SER A 346 16.91 2.58 13.00
N GLU A 347 18.13 3.13 13.00
CA GLU A 347 19.15 2.80 12.00
C GLU A 347 19.92 1.53 12.38
N TYR A 348 20.16 0.65 11.41
CA TYR A 348 20.89 -0.60 11.58
C TYR A 348 21.39 -1.16 10.25
N VAL A 349 22.51 -1.87 10.28
CA VAL A 349 23.09 -2.60 9.15
C VAL A 349 22.81 -4.09 9.33
N VAL A 350 22.02 -4.68 8.44
CA VAL A 350 21.68 -6.11 8.51
C VAL A 350 22.77 -6.99 7.91
N LYS A 351 23.14 -8.04 8.63
CA LYS A 351 23.94 -9.18 8.15
C LYS A 351 23.05 -10.43 8.11
N ASP A 352 22.74 -10.90 6.91
CA ASP A 352 21.90 -12.07 6.72
C ASP A 352 22.69 -13.35 7.06
N THR A 353 22.32 -13.99 8.16
CA THR A 353 22.86 -15.27 8.66
C THR A 353 21.82 -16.40 8.56
N GLY A 354 20.96 -16.33 7.54
CA GLY A 354 20.01 -17.38 7.14
C GLY A 354 18.54 -17.00 7.28
N ASN A 355 18.19 -16.05 8.16
CA ASN A 355 16.89 -15.38 8.14
C ASN A 355 16.99 -14.12 7.27
N CYS A 356 15.94 -13.80 6.52
CA CYS A 356 15.92 -12.57 5.73
C CYS A 356 15.98 -11.31 6.61
N SER A 357 16.45 -10.20 6.04
CA SER A 357 16.40 -8.89 6.69
C SER A 357 14.96 -8.51 7.13
N PRO A 358 14.77 -7.93 8.33
CA PRO A 358 13.47 -7.43 8.79
C PRO A 358 12.96 -6.23 7.97
N ARG A 359 13.79 -5.68 7.07
CA ARG A 359 13.37 -4.74 6.02
C ARG A 359 12.44 -5.41 4.99
N TYR A 360 12.64 -6.70 4.69
CA TYR A 360 11.86 -7.44 3.69
C TYR A 360 10.65 -8.17 4.26
N MET A 361 10.79 -8.83 5.42
CA MET A 361 9.68 -9.48 6.12
C MET A 361 9.79 -9.30 7.64
N ARG A 362 8.75 -8.74 8.27
CA ARG A 362 8.68 -8.48 9.72
C ARG A 362 7.40 -9.06 10.31
N CYS A 363 7.49 -9.91 11.32
CA CYS A 363 6.33 -10.58 11.93
C CYS A 363 5.84 -9.81 13.17
N THR A 364 4.54 -9.85 13.45
CA THR A 364 3.95 -9.26 14.67
C THR A 364 4.40 -9.93 15.97
N ILE A 365 4.83 -11.19 15.91
CA ILE A 365 5.32 -11.96 17.06
C ILE A 365 6.50 -12.83 16.61
N ASN A 366 7.70 -12.56 17.15
CA ASN A 366 8.93 -13.26 16.77
C ASN A 366 9.12 -14.63 17.48
N GLN A 367 8.11 -15.09 18.22
CA GLN A 367 7.96 -16.49 18.63
C GLN A 367 6.53 -16.93 18.33
N ILE A 368 6.37 -18.01 17.57
CA ILE A 368 5.07 -18.41 17.03
C ILE A 368 4.27 -19.20 18.09
N PRO A 369 3.03 -18.81 18.42
CA PRO A 369 2.21 -19.53 19.39
C PRO A 369 1.86 -20.93 18.86
N CYS A 370 2.04 -21.96 19.69
CA CYS A 370 1.80 -23.35 19.27
C CYS A 370 0.33 -23.69 18.96
N THR A 371 -0.63 -22.88 19.45
CA THR A 371 -2.07 -23.07 19.20
C THR A 371 -2.79 -21.75 18.94
N GLY A 372 -3.93 -21.84 18.24
CA GLY A 372 -4.84 -20.70 18.06
C GLY A 372 -5.44 -20.19 19.36
N ASP A 373 -5.62 -21.06 20.36
CA ASP A 373 -6.09 -20.68 21.70
C ASP A 373 -5.09 -19.77 22.42
N LEU A 374 -3.79 -20.09 22.31
CA LEU A 374 -2.72 -19.30 22.92
C LEU A 374 -2.60 -17.92 22.26
N LEU A 375 -2.70 -17.87 20.93
CA LEU A 375 -2.78 -16.62 20.17
C LEU A 375 -4.00 -15.80 20.60
N SER A 376 -5.18 -16.41 20.64
CA SER A 376 -6.44 -15.75 21.04
C SER A 376 -6.38 -15.23 22.48
N THR A 377 -5.79 -16.00 23.40
CA THR A 377 -5.60 -15.61 24.80
C THR A 377 -4.72 -14.36 24.93
N SER A 378 -3.73 -14.18 24.05
CA SER A 378 -2.91 -12.96 24.02
C SER A 378 -3.66 -11.71 23.53
N SER A 379 -4.80 -11.88 22.84
CA SER A 379 -5.51 -10.85 22.06
C SER A 379 -4.67 -10.16 20.95
N MET A 380 -3.46 -10.64 20.69
CA MET A 380 -2.64 -10.24 19.55
C MET A 380 -3.04 -11.04 18.30
N GLN A 381 -2.47 -10.69 17.14
CA GLN A 381 -2.81 -11.30 15.87
C GLN A 381 -1.54 -11.64 15.10
N LEU A 382 -1.46 -12.86 14.55
CA LEU A 382 -0.32 -13.30 13.78
C LEU A 382 -0.40 -12.74 12.35
N ALA A 383 0.52 -11.84 12.02
CA ALA A 383 0.64 -11.25 10.70
C ALA A 383 2.11 -11.06 10.32
N LEU A 384 2.37 -10.98 9.01
CA LEU A 384 3.68 -10.73 8.41
C LEU A 384 3.55 -9.50 7.51
N MET A 385 4.40 -8.51 7.75
CA MET A 385 4.56 -7.33 6.90
C MET A 385 5.63 -7.64 5.87
N VAL A 386 5.26 -7.66 4.59
CA VAL A 386 6.12 -8.10 3.48
C VAL A 386 6.37 -6.93 2.53
N GLN A 387 7.63 -6.53 2.38
CA GLN A 387 8.08 -5.40 1.55
C GLN A 387 9.23 -5.88 0.65
N PRO A 388 8.95 -6.66 -0.43
CA PRO A 388 9.97 -7.47 -1.11
C PRO A 388 11.14 -6.69 -1.72
N PHE A 389 10.93 -5.41 -2.04
CA PHE A 389 11.89 -4.52 -2.66
C PHE A 389 12.43 -3.41 -1.74
N ALA A 390 12.23 -3.55 -0.42
CA ALA A 390 12.72 -2.59 0.57
C ALA A 390 14.20 -2.23 0.36
N LEU A 391 14.54 -0.97 0.58
CA LEU A 391 15.91 -0.49 0.42
C LEU A 391 16.81 -1.11 1.51
N PRO A 392 17.89 -1.82 1.15
CA PRO A 392 18.93 -2.17 2.10
C PRO A 392 19.71 -0.91 2.51
N HIS A 393 20.29 -0.90 3.71
CA HIS A 393 21.25 0.14 4.08
C HIS A 393 22.53 0.00 3.21
N PRO A 394 23.22 1.09 2.80
CA PRO A 394 24.32 1.02 1.81
C PRO A 394 25.51 0.12 2.17
N SER A 395 25.69 -0.21 3.45
CA SER A 395 26.72 -1.15 3.94
C SER A 395 26.23 -2.59 4.13
N GLU A 396 24.99 -2.92 3.74
CA GLU A 396 24.48 -4.31 3.73
C GLU A 396 24.97 -5.07 2.49
N GLU A 397 25.07 -6.40 2.58
CA GLU A 397 25.41 -7.24 1.43
C GLU A 397 24.28 -7.22 0.38
N GLN A 398 24.63 -7.13 -0.91
CA GLN A 398 23.62 -7.18 -1.97
C GLN A 398 22.99 -8.57 -2.06
N ILE A 399 21.70 -8.63 -2.39
CA ILE A 399 20.99 -9.89 -2.64
C ILE A 399 21.66 -10.63 -3.80
N GLN A 400 22.19 -11.82 -3.52
CA GLN A 400 22.88 -12.62 -4.53
C GLN A 400 21.89 -13.22 -5.55
N LEU A 401 22.25 -13.16 -6.83
CA LEU A 401 21.55 -13.80 -7.93
C LEU A 401 22.14 -15.19 -8.19
N VAL A 402 21.30 -16.22 -8.16
CA VAL A 402 21.67 -17.62 -8.32
C VAL A 402 21.09 -18.16 -9.62
N ASP A 403 21.94 -18.73 -10.46
CA ASP A 403 21.53 -19.43 -11.68
C ASP A 403 21.59 -20.95 -11.46
N PHE A 404 20.58 -21.65 -11.96
CA PHE A 404 20.46 -23.11 -11.97
C PHE A 404 20.47 -23.69 -13.40
N GLY A 405 20.70 -22.84 -14.41
CA GLY A 405 20.62 -23.22 -15.82
C GLY A 405 19.22 -23.67 -16.22
N GLU A 406 19.14 -24.55 -17.23
CA GLU A 406 17.86 -24.98 -17.80
C GLU A 406 16.96 -25.74 -16.81
N GLY A 407 17.53 -26.35 -15.77
CA GLY A 407 16.78 -27.08 -14.73
C GLY A 407 15.97 -26.20 -13.77
N GLY A 408 16.30 -24.90 -13.67
CA GLY A 408 15.61 -23.95 -12.81
C GLY A 408 15.83 -24.16 -11.30
N PRO A 409 15.36 -23.22 -10.46
CA PRO A 409 15.61 -23.26 -9.02
C PRO A 409 14.93 -24.46 -8.35
N VAL A 410 15.67 -25.15 -7.49
CA VAL A 410 15.18 -26.36 -6.80
C VAL A 410 13.99 -26.05 -5.89
N ARG A 411 12.94 -26.88 -5.96
CA ARG A 411 11.66 -26.69 -5.26
C ARG A 411 11.15 -28.00 -4.68
N CYS A 412 10.46 -27.92 -3.54
CA CYS A 412 9.72 -29.05 -2.99
C CYS A 412 8.62 -29.50 -3.95
N SER A 413 8.56 -30.79 -4.32
CA SER A 413 7.60 -31.27 -5.32
C SER A 413 6.14 -31.11 -4.87
N ARG A 414 5.87 -31.20 -3.56
CA ARG A 414 4.52 -31.08 -2.97
C ARG A 414 4.05 -29.64 -2.81
N CYS A 415 4.77 -28.80 -2.04
CA CYS A 415 4.31 -27.43 -1.73
C CYS A 415 4.79 -26.34 -2.72
N LYS A 416 5.68 -26.70 -3.66
CA LYS A 416 6.31 -25.82 -4.65
C LYS A 416 7.05 -24.61 -4.05
N GLY A 417 7.39 -24.67 -2.77
CA GLY A 417 8.31 -23.74 -2.11
C GLY A 417 9.75 -23.98 -2.57
N TYR A 418 10.53 -22.91 -2.66
CA TYR A 418 11.90 -22.91 -3.17
C TYR A 418 12.88 -23.33 -2.08
N ILE A 419 13.99 -23.93 -2.51
CA ILE A 419 15.14 -24.26 -1.66
C ILE A 419 15.57 -23.03 -0.83
N ASN A 420 15.93 -23.27 0.42
CA ASN A 420 16.25 -22.24 1.42
C ASN A 420 17.09 -22.86 2.55
N PRO A 421 17.75 -22.04 3.41
CA PRO A 421 18.66 -22.51 4.46
C PRO A 421 18.11 -23.54 5.45
N PHE A 422 16.78 -23.61 5.61
CA PHE A 422 16.13 -24.45 6.63
C PHE A 422 15.73 -25.84 6.11
N MET A 423 15.92 -26.15 4.81
CA MET A 423 15.63 -27.49 4.29
C MET A 423 16.69 -28.51 4.75
N LYS A 424 16.24 -29.55 5.45
CA LYS A 424 17.14 -30.56 6.05
C LYS A 424 17.50 -31.64 5.05
N PHE A 425 18.75 -31.65 4.58
CA PHE A 425 19.28 -32.74 3.76
C PHE A 425 19.48 -34.02 4.58
N ILE A 426 19.23 -35.17 3.96
CA ILE A 426 19.33 -36.52 4.54
C ILE A 426 19.95 -37.48 3.51
N ASP A 427 20.12 -38.76 3.85
CA ASP A 427 20.56 -39.83 2.95
C ASP A 427 21.86 -39.50 2.17
N GLN A 428 22.87 -38.98 2.88
CA GLN A 428 24.12 -38.45 2.31
C GLN A 428 23.89 -37.35 1.25
N GLY A 429 22.90 -36.49 1.49
CA GLY A 429 22.53 -35.36 0.64
C GLY A 429 21.63 -35.72 -0.55
N ARG A 430 21.32 -37.01 -0.75
CA ARG A 430 20.50 -37.50 -1.88
C ARG A 430 19.02 -37.10 -1.78
N ARG A 431 18.56 -36.68 -0.61
CA ARG A 431 17.19 -36.23 -0.36
C ARG A 431 17.18 -35.02 0.57
N PHE A 432 16.09 -34.26 0.54
CA PHE A 432 15.88 -33.13 1.45
C PHE A 432 14.45 -33.09 1.99
N ILE A 433 14.31 -32.73 3.26
CA ILE A 433 13.03 -32.50 3.93
C ILE A 433 12.71 -31.00 3.86
N CYS A 434 11.60 -30.66 3.23
CA CYS A 434 11.11 -29.29 3.11
C CYS A 434 10.63 -28.75 4.47
N ASN A 435 11.21 -27.65 4.95
CA ASN A 435 10.84 -26.94 6.18
C ASN A 435 9.38 -26.43 6.21
N LEU A 436 8.78 -26.18 5.05
CA LEU A 436 7.40 -25.68 4.97
C LEU A 436 6.37 -26.81 5.17
N CYS A 437 6.53 -27.97 4.52
CA CYS A 437 5.50 -29.03 4.61
C CYS A 437 5.98 -30.35 5.22
N GLY A 438 7.27 -30.55 5.48
CA GLY A 438 7.84 -31.82 5.94
C GLY A 438 7.88 -32.93 4.87
N PHE A 439 7.75 -32.60 3.59
CA PHE A 439 7.90 -33.60 2.51
C PHE A 439 9.38 -33.91 2.25
N ALA A 440 9.71 -35.18 1.99
CA ALA A 440 11.05 -35.64 1.68
C ALA A 440 11.22 -35.84 0.16
N ASP A 441 11.76 -34.83 -0.52
CA ASP A 441 12.04 -34.84 -1.95
C ASP A 441 13.40 -35.51 -2.26
N GLU A 442 13.61 -35.92 -3.51
CA GLU A 442 14.94 -36.30 -4.02
C GLU A 442 15.74 -35.06 -4.43
N THR A 443 17.03 -35.02 -4.09
CA THR A 443 17.94 -33.95 -4.51
C THR A 443 18.31 -34.17 -5.98
N PRO A 444 18.12 -33.20 -6.89
CA PRO A 444 18.56 -33.31 -8.29
C PRO A 444 20.05 -33.65 -8.40
N ARG A 445 20.43 -34.52 -9.34
CA ARG A 445 21.79 -35.07 -9.44
C ARG A 445 22.86 -33.99 -9.58
N GLU A 446 22.57 -32.96 -10.35
CA GLU A 446 23.45 -31.80 -10.61
C GLU A 446 23.55 -30.86 -9.40
N TYR A 447 22.63 -30.97 -8.44
CA TYR A 447 22.60 -30.22 -7.19
C TYR A 447 23.04 -31.07 -5.98
N HIS A 448 23.53 -32.29 -6.17
CA HIS A 448 23.95 -33.17 -5.08
C HIS A 448 25.27 -32.72 -4.46
N CYS A 449 25.31 -32.60 -3.14
CA CYS A 449 26.54 -32.64 -2.36
C CYS A 449 26.37 -33.56 -1.15
N ASN A 450 27.43 -34.27 -0.77
CA ASN A 450 27.49 -35.06 0.46
C ASN A 450 27.35 -34.17 1.71
N LEU A 451 26.97 -34.79 2.82
CA LEU A 451 26.89 -34.12 4.12
C LEU A 451 28.27 -33.97 4.77
N GLY A 452 28.40 -32.97 5.65
CA GLY A 452 29.52 -32.79 6.57
C GLY A 452 29.31 -33.53 7.90
N PRO A 453 30.31 -33.49 8.81
CA PRO A 453 30.21 -34.11 10.13
C PRO A 453 29.12 -33.52 11.04
N ASP A 454 28.68 -32.30 10.73
CA ASP A 454 27.58 -31.57 11.39
C ASP A 454 26.18 -31.95 10.85
N GLY A 455 26.11 -32.73 9.77
CA GLY A 455 24.87 -33.10 9.10
C GLY A 455 24.30 -32.03 8.15
N ARG A 456 24.97 -30.88 7.96
CA ARG A 456 24.66 -29.95 6.86
C ARG A 456 25.32 -30.45 5.57
N ARG A 457 25.03 -29.85 4.42
CA ARG A 457 25.83 -30.10 3.20
C ARG A 457 27.20 -29.42 3.34
N ARG A 458 28.24 -30.02 2.76
CA ARG A 458 29.59 -29.43 2.81
C ARG A 458 29.72 -28.09 2.07
N ASP A 459 28.86 -27.83 1.09
CA ASP A 459 28.76 -26.59 0.33
C ASP A 459 27.71 -25.60 0.89
N ALA A 460 27.10 -25.88 2.05
CA ALA A 460 25.95 -25.11 2.54
C ALA A 460 26.27 -23.63 2.84
N ASP A 461 27.51 -23.30 3.21
CA ASP A 461 27.92 -21.91 3.47
C ASP A 461 28.49 -21.19 2.24
N GLU A 462 28.87 -21.95 1.20
CA GLU A 462 29.33 -21.42 -0.10
C GLU A 462 28.16 -21.05 -1.03
N ARG A 463 26.97 -21.63 -0.79
CA ARG A 463 25.78 -21.47 -1.63
C ARG A 463 24.76 -20.52 -0.99
N PRO A 464 24.49 -19.33 -1.55
CA PRO A 464 23.63 -18.33 -0.92
C PRO A 464 22.20 -18.83 -0.66
N GLU A 465 21.64 -19.69 -1.51
CA GLU A 465 20.32 -20.30 -1.30
C GLU A 465 20.26 -21.31 -0.13
N LEU A 466 21.41 -21.60 0.48
CA LEU A 466 21.57 -22.44 1.67
C LEU A 466 22.13 -21.68 2.90
N CYS A 467 22.62 -20.44 2.75
CA CYS A 467 23.15 -19.63 3.86
C CYS A 467 22.60 -18.19 3.98
N ARG A 468 21.75 -17.74 3.05
CA ARG A 468 21.05 -16.44 3.09
C ARG A 468 19.54 -16.63 3.10
N GLY A 469 18.83 -15.82 3.87
CA GLY A 469 17.38 -15.79 3.93
C GLY A 469 16.73 -15.06 2.74
N THR A 470 17.43 -14.11 2.11
CA THR A 470 17.00 -13.49 0.83
C THR A 470 17.96 -13.82 -0.31
N VAL A 471 17.43 -14.34 -1.42
CA VAL A 471 18.15 -14.57 -2.68
C VAL A 471 17.27 -14.23 -3.89
N GLU A 472 17.89 -14.03 -5.05
CA GLU A 472 17.20 -14.05 -6.35
C GLU A 472 17.60 -15.27 -7.17
N PHE A 473 16.66 -15.85 -7.91
CA PHE A 473 16.93 -16.88 -8.91
C PHE A 473 16.70 -16.32 -10.32
N VAL A 474 17.53 -16.74 -11.28
CA VAL A 474 17.23 -16.60 -12.71
C VAL A 474 15.97 -17.43 -13.01
N ALA A 475 14.97 -16.81 -13.66
CA ALA A 475 13.75 -17.52 -14.02
C ALA A 475 13.90 -18.20 -15.38
N THR A 476 13.72 -19.52 -15.43
CA THR A 476 13.74 -20.31 -16.67
C THR A 476 12.46 -20.10 -17.50
N LYS A 477 12.45 -20.61 -18.73
CA LYS A 477 11.34 -20.41 -19.69
C LYS A 477 9.98 -20.92 -19.20
N GLU A 478 9.92 -21.87 -18.25
CA GLU A 478 8.64 -22.31 -17.65
C GLU A 478 7.94 -21.22 -16.82
N PHE A 479 8.67 -20.17 -16.41
CA PHE A 479 8.13 -19.00 -15.69
C PHE A 479 7.72 -17.85 -16.63
N MET A 480 7.66 -18.11 -17.95
CA MET A 480 7.39 -17.11 -18.99
C MET A 480 6.29 -17.60 -19.94
N VAL A 481 5.26 -16.77 -20.15
CA VAL A 481 4.21 -17.00 -21.18
C VAL A 481 4.41 -16.11 -22.42
N ARG A 482 5.29 -15.13 -22.31
CA ARG A 482 5.78 -14.20 -23.35
C ARG A 482 7.19 -13.75 -22.98
N ASP A 483 7.89 -13.10 -23.89
CA ASP A 483 9.18 -12.45 -23.56
C ASP A 483 8.99 -11.37 -22.48
N PRO A 484 9.96 -11.17 -21.56
CA PRO A 484 9.80 -10.24 -20.44
C PRO A 484 9.57 -8.80 -20.90
N MET A 485 8.60 -8.14 -20.29
CA MET A 485 8.12 -6.81 -20.66
C MET A 485 9.23 -5.74 -20.73
N PRO A 486 9.21 -4.87 -21.77
CA PRO A 486 10.06 -3.67 -21.83
C PRO A 486 9.62 -2.61 -20.80
N ALA A 487 10.53 -1.74 -20.35
CA ALA A 487 10.18 -0.63 -19.48
C ALA A 487 9.38 0.44 -20.27
N VAL A 488 8.05 0.47 -20.06
CA VAL A 488 7.15 1.42 -20.73
C VAL A 488 6.60 2.43 -19.72
N PHE A 489 6.77 3.71 -20.02
CA PHE A 489 6.23 4.83 -19.24
C PHE A 489 5.32 5.68 -20.13
N PHE A 490 4.03 5.74 -19.80
CA PHE A 490 3.06 6.59 -20.50
C PHE A 490 2.70 7.78 -19.61
N PHE A 491 2.93 9.01 -20.08
CA PHE A 491 2.57 10.22 -19.34
C PHE A 491 1.25 10.80 -19.86
N LEU A 492 0.36 11.18 -18.94
CA LEU A 492 -0.97 11.68 -19.26
C LEU A 492 -1.28 12.93 -18.42
N VAL A 493 -1.37 14.10 -19.04
CA VAL A 493 -1.38 15.41 -18.33
C VAL A 493 -2.68 16.20 -18.52
N ASP A 494 -3.32 16.59 -17.43
CA ASP A 494 -4.47 17.51 -17.39
C ASP A 494 -4.07 18.91 -17.92
N VAL A 495 -4.79 19.37 -18.94
CA VAL A 495 -4.65 20.69 -19.59
C VAL A 495 -5.94 21.52 -19.51
N SER A 496 -6.84 21.17 -18.58
CA SER A 496 -8.01 21.98 -18.26
C SER A 496 -7.62 23.40 -17.81
N MET A 497 -8.55 24.34 -17.93
CA MET A 497 -8.40 25.74 -17.55
C MET A 497 -7.80 25.91 -16.15
N ASN A 498 -8.19 25.07 -15.18
CA ASN A 498 -7.69 25.14 -13.81
C ASN A 498 -6.25 24.58 -13.68
N ALA A 499 -5.92 23.51 -14.42
CA ALA A 499 -4.56 22.96 -14.45
C ALA A 499 -3.55 23.96 -15.05
N ILE A 500 -3.98 24.72 -16.05
CA ILE A 500 -3.22 25.82 -16.65
C ILE A 500 -3.11 27.01 -15.69
N GLN A 501 -4.23 27.51 -15.13
CA GLN A 501 -4.24 28.70 -14.28
C GLN A 501 -3.49 28.52 -12.95
N THR A 502 -3.46 27.32 -12.39
CA THR A 502 -2.70 27.01 -11.16
C THR A 502 -1.21 26.71 -11.41
N GLY A 503 -0.79 26.65 -12.68
CA GLY A 503 0.55 26.24 -13.09
C GLY A 503 0.81 24.73 -12.96
N ALA A 504 -0.19 23.92 -12.62
CA ALA A 504 -0.06 22.47 -12.43
C ALA A 504 0.41 21.76 -13.71
N THR A 505 -0.14 22.12 -14.88
CA THR A 505 0.32 21.59 -16.18
C THR A 505 1.80 21.89 -16.43
N ALA A 506 2.26 23.11 -16.12
CA ALA A 506 3.65 23.52 -16.32
C ALA A 506 4.61 22.82 -15.33
N ALA A 507 4.19 22.68 -14.07
CA ALA A 507 4.92 21.92 -13.06
C ALA A 507 5.04 20.43 -13.44
N ALA A 508 3.96 19.82 -13.95
CA ALA A 508 3.98 18.46 -14.46
C ALA A 508 4.93 18.31 -15.66
N CYS A 509 4.84 19.18 -16.67
CA CYS A 509 5.72 19.12 -17.83
C CYS A 509 7.21 19.29 -17.45
N SER A 510 7.51 20.23 -16.54
CA SER A 510 8.87 20.43 -16.00
C SER A 510 9.37 19.23 -15.19
N ALA A 511 8.52 18.63 -14.36
CA ALA A 511 8.84 17.42 -13.60
C ALA A 511 9.13 16.24 -14.52
N ILE A 512 8.31 16.03 -15.55
CA ILE A 512 8.47 14.97 -16.57
C ILE A 512 9.76 15.17 -17.36
N ASN A 513 10.06 16.39 -17.82
CA ASN A 513 11.28 16.71 -18.57
C ASN A 513 12.55 16.33 -17.77
N GLN A 514 12.58 16.70 -16.49
CA GLN A 514 13.67 16.34 -15.57
C GLN A 514 13.70 14.84 -15.21
N ALA A 515 12.54 14.17 -15.16
CA ALA A 515 12.46 12.73 -14.89
C ALA A 515 12.95 11.89 -16.09
N ILE A 516 12.70 12.33 -17.32
CA ILE A 516 13.18 11.69 -18.56
C ILE A 516 14.70 11.57 -18.58
N ALA A 517 15.42 12.60 -18.10
CA ALA A 517 16.87 12.60 -18.02
C ALA A 517 17.47 11.59 -17.02
N VAL A 518 16.64 10.92 -16.20
CA VAL A 518 17.03 9.87 -15.25
C VAL A 518 16.21 8.59 -15.41
N LEU A 519 15.41 8.45 -16.47
CA LEU A 519 14.81 7.16 -16.84
C LEU A 519 15.93 6.15 -17.15
N PRO A 520 15.75 4.85 -16.87
CA PRO A 520 16.75 3.85 -17.20
C PRO A 520 17.05 3.85 -18.71
N GLU A 521 18.27 4.23 -19.12
CA GLU A 521 18.71 4.23 -20.52
C GLU A 521 19.04 2.80 -21.03
N GLY A 522 18.11 1.87 -20.81
CA GLY A 522 18.13 0.55 -21.43
C GLY A 522 17.61 0.62 -22.88
N PRO A 523 18.09 -0.25 -23.79
CA PRO A 523 17.69 -0.26 -25.21
C PRO A 523 16.23 -0.68 -25.46
N ARG A 524 15.43 -0.85 -24.39
CA ARG A 524 14.01 -1.21 -24.42
C ARG A 524 13.12 -0.20 -23.68
N THR A 525 13.63 0.94 -23.22
CA THR A 525 12.82 1.95 -22.56
C THR A 525 11.98 2.71 -23.58
N MET A 526 10.66 2.64 -23.46
CA MET A 526 9.70 3.25 -24.37
C MET A 526 8.80 4.25 -23.64
N VAL A 527 8.44 5.33 -24.33
CA VAL A 527 7.61 6.40 -23.79
C VAL A 527 6.43 6.69 -24.71
N GLY A 528 5.26 6.91 -24.11
CA GLY A 528 4.09 7.49 -24.76
C GLY A 528 3.64 8.76 -24.02
N PHE A 529 2.97 9.67 -24.72
CA PHE A 529 2.55 10.95 -24.16
C PHE A 529 1.17 11.40 -24.68
N ALA A 530 0.32 11.89 -23.78
CA ALA A 530 -0.94 12.54 -24.12
C ALA A 530 -1.32 13.66 -23.12
N THR A 531 -2.15 14.60 -23.57
CA THR A 531 -2.81 15.59 -22.71
C THR A 531 -4.33 15.49 -22.81
N PHE A 532 -5.07 15.93 -21.79
CA PHE A 532 -6.53 15.82 -21.79
C PHE A 532 -7.23 16.96 -21.03
N ASP A 533 -8.42 17.30 -21.52
CA ASP A 533 -9.40 18.18 -20.87
C ASP A 533 -10.79 17.53 -20.97
N SER A 534 -11.74 18.09 -21.71
CA SER A 534 -12.96 17.37 -22.15
C SER A 534 -12.70 16.46 -23.37
N THR A 535 -11.52 16.56 -23.98
CA THR A 535 -11.05 15.71 -25.10
C THR A 535 -9.65 15.16 -24.83
N ILE A 536 -9.22 14.15 -25.61
CA ILE A 536 -7.94 13.46 -25.42
C ILE A 536 -7.00 13.79 -26.60
N HIS A 537 -5.76 14.18 -26.30
CA HIS A 537 -4.77 14.63 -27.29
C HIS A 537 -3.54 13.72 -27.22
N PHE A 538 -3.38 12.79 -28.16
CA PHE A 538 -2.15 11.99 -28.28
C PHE A 538 -1.10 12.74 -29.09
N TYR A 539 0.18 12.42 -28.90
CA TYR A 539 1.27 13.02 -29.66
C TYR A 539 2.14 11.94 -30.31
N ASN A 540 2.27 11.97 -31.63
CA ASN A 540 3.26 11.15 -32.34
C ASN A 540 4.61 11.86 -32.28
N LEU A 541 5.60 11.19 -31.66
CA LEU A 541 6.92 11.74 -31.36
C LEU A 541 8.02 11.23 -32.30
N LYS A 542 7.68 10.49 -33.38
CA LYS A 542 8.65 9.86 -34.29
C LYS A 542 9.69 10.85 -34.81
N ARG A 543 10.97 10.44 -34.75
CA ARG A 543 12.13 11.22 -35.21
C ARG A 543 12.12 11.60 -36.70
N ALA A 544 11.30 10.94 -37.51
CA ALA A 544 11.11 11.23 -38.93
C ALA A 544 10.15 12.40 -39.21
N LEU A 545 9.43 12.89 -38.19
CA LEU A 545 8.63 14.11 -38.29
C LEU A 545 9.52 15.34 -38.07
N GLN A 546 9.13 16.50 -38.58
CA GLN A 546 9.83 17.77 -38.32
C GLN A 546 9.46 18.39 -36.95
N GLN A 547 8.34 17.97 -36.38
CA GLN A 547 7.79 18.40 -35.10
C GLN A 547 6.81 17.32 -34.58
N PRO A 548 6.48 17.28 -33.28
CA PRO A 548 5.40 16.45 -32.76
C PRO A 548 4.07 16.68 -33.49
N LEU A 549 3.35 15.60 -33.80
CA LEU A 549 2.00 15.66 -34.38
C LEU A 549 0.95 15.32 -33.32
N MET A 550 0.11 16.31 -33.00
CA MET A 550 -1.06 16.13 -32.12
C MET A 550 -2.19 15.39 -32.88
N LEU A 551 -2.81 14.42 -32.21
CA LEU A 551 -3.93 13.62 -32.70
C LEU A 551 -5.06 13.63 -31.67
N ILE A 552 -6.19 14.26 -32.03
CA ILE A 552 -7.32 14.49 -31.12
C ILE A 552 -8.32 13.33 -31.22
N VAL A 553 -8.66 12.76 -30.06
CA VAL A 553 -9.74 11.80 -29.86
C VAL A 553 -10.86 12.53 -29.08
N PRO A 554 -11.94 12.96 -29.77
CA PRO A 554 -13.00 13.77 -29.15
C PRO A 554 -14.12 12.92 -28.51
N ASP A 555 -14.21 11.63 -28.83
CA ASP A 555 -15.15 10.73 -28.16
C ASP A 555 -14.55 10.26 -26.83
N VAL A 556 -15.24 10.55 -25.74
CA VAL A 556 -14.85 10.20 -24.36
C VAL A 556 -15.77 9.14 -23.74
N GLN A 557 -16.63 8.51 -24.54
CA GLN A 557 -17.52 7.41 -24.14
C GLN A 557 -17.13 6.09 -24.84
N ASP A 558 -16.78 6.13 -26.13
CA ASP A 558 -16.20 5.00 -26.88
C ASP A 558 -14.76 5.33 -27.32
N VAL A 559 -13.84 5.27 -26.36
CA VAL A 559 -12.45 5.71 -26.56
C VAL A 559 -11.62 4.69 -27.35
N TYR A 560 -10.79 5.22 -28.26
CA TYR A 560 -9.86 4.46 -29.09
C TYR A 560 -8.46 5.06 -29.08
N THR A 561 -7.47 4.27 -29.48
CA THR A 561 -6.10 4.75 -29.75
C THR A 561 -6.01 5.21 -31.21
N PRO A 562 -5.56 6.45 -31.50
CA PRO A 562 -5.66 7.03 -32.85
C PRO A 562 -4.67 6.46 -33.88
N LEU A 563 -3.68 5.68 -33.45
CA LEU A 563 -2.76 4.93 -34.30
C LEU A 563 -2.61 3.49 -33.76
N GLN A 564 -2.39 2.53 -34.65
CA GLN A 564 -2.13 1.12 -34.28
C GLN A 564 -0.70 0.88 -33.76
N THR A 565 0.21 1.81 -34.05
CA THR A 565 1.64 1.81 -33.69
C THR A 565 2.06 3.26 -33.40
N ASP A 566 3.32 3.51 -33.04
CA ASP A 566 3.94 4.85 -32.95
C ASP A 566 3.40 5.82 -31.87
N VAL A 567 2.36 5.44 -31.11
CA VAL A 567 1.91 6.18 -29.91
C VAL A 567 2.86 5.99 -28.73
N ILE A 568 3.56 4.85 -28.71
CA ILE A 568 4.60 4.50 -27.74
C ILE A 568 5.86 4.20 -28.57
N VAL A 569 6.94 4.91 -28.29
CA VAL A 569 8.18 4.90 -29.08
C VAL A 569 9.42 4.80 -28.17
N GLN A 570 10.55 4.35 -28.71
CA GLN A 570 11.79 4.21 -27.93
C GLN A 570 12.32 5.59 -27.51
N LEU A 571 12.68 5.75 -26.22
CA LEU A 571 13.08 7.05 -25.67
C LEU A 571 14.29 7.67 -26.42
N SER A 572 15.27 6.85 -26.78
CA SER A 572 16.45 7.24 -27.56
C SER A 572 16.15 7.77 -28.97
N GLU A 573 14.96 7.51 -29.51
CA GLU A 573 14.52 8.05 -30.81
C GLU A 573 13.72 9.34 -30.67
N CYS A 574 12.92 9.48 -29.59
CA CYS A 574 11.93 10.54 -29.45
C CYS A 574 12.34 11.71 -28.52
N ARG A 575 13.39 11.53 -27.71
CA ARG A 575 13.78 12.46 -26.62
C ARG A 575 13.72 13.94 -26.99
N GLN A 576 14.32 14.35 -28.10
CA GLN A 576 14.37 15.75 -28.53
C GLN A 576 12.97 16.32 -28.86
N HIS A 577 12.08 15.52 -29.46
CA HIS A 577 10.69 15.91 -29.73
C HIS A 577 9.85 15.96 -28.45
N LEU A 578 10.15 15.10 -27.47
CA LEU A 578 9.47 15.08 -26.18
C LEU A 578 9.89 16.26 -25.30
N GLU A 579 11.19 16.60 -25.27
CA GLU A 579 11.74 17.80 -24.62
C GLU A 579 11.05 19.06 -25.18
N GLN A 580 11.01 19.22 -26.51
CA GLN A 580 10.31 20.32 -27.19
C GLN A 580 8.78 20.36 -26.95
N LEU A 581 8.14 19.20 -26.84
CA LEU A 581 6.70 19.12 -26.56
C LEU A 581 6.38 19.60 -25.13
N LEU A 582 7.17 19.17 -24.15
CA LEU A 582 6.99 19.51 -22.74
C LEU A 582 7.17 21.02 -22.49
N GLU A 583 8.09 21.67 -23.21
CA GLU A 583 8.27 23.12 -23.17
C GLU A 583 7.10 23.89 -23.80
N SER A 584 6.44 23.34 -24.82
CA SER A 584 5.41 24.04 -25.60
C SER A 584 3.96 23.83 -25.11
N ILE A 585 3.66 22.74 -24.41
CA ILE A 585 2.30 22.44 -23.89
C ILE A 585 1.70 23.59 -23.06
N PRO A 586 2.40 24.21 -22.08
CA PRO A 586 1.82 25.29 -21.28
C PRO A 586 1.39 26.50 -22.10
N THR A 587 2.09 26.78 -23.22
CA THR A 587 1.73 27.85 -24.16
C THR A 587 0.60 27.42 -25.10
N MET A 588 0.62 26.18 -25.61
CA MET A 588 -0.45 25.66 -26.50
C MET A 588 -1.84 25.71 -25.85
N PHE A 589 -1.93 25.46 -24.54
CA PHE A 589 -3.19 25.47 -23.79
C PHE A 589 -3.39 26.75 -22.95
N GLN A 590 -2.55 27.79 -23.10
CA GLN A 590 -2.60 29.02 -22.28
C GLN A 590 -3.97 29.71 -22.30
N SER A 591 -4.70 29.65 -23.42
CA SER A 591 -6.03 30.23 -23.58
C SER A 591 -7.18 29.23 -23.41
N ASN A 592 -6.94 28.04 -22.87
CA ASN A 592 -7.99 27.04 -22.67
C ASN A 592 -9.04 27.52 -21.65
N LYS A 593 -10.30 27.21 -21.93
CA LYS A 593 -11.48 27.57 -21.11
C LYS A 593 -12.31 26.36 -20.70
N VAL A 594 -11.91 25.14 -21.11
CA VAL A 594 -12.55 23.90 -20.67
C VAL A 594 -12.24 23.68 -19.19
N ALA A 595 -13.26 23.68 -18.34
CA ALA A 595 -13.13 23.43 -16.90
C ALA A 595 -13.28 21.95 -16.52
N GLU A 596 -13.66 21.11 -17.49
CA GLU A 596 -14.01 19.70 -17.33
C GLU A 596 -12.79 18.77 -17.49
N SER A 597 -12.89 17.56 -16.95
CA SER A 597 -11.86 16.52 -17.08
C SER A 597 -12.44 15.17 -17.48
N ALA A 598 -11.91 14.62 -18.56
CA ALA A 598 -12.19 13.30 -19.12
C ALA A 598 -11.24 12.21 -18.58
N PHE A 599 -10.70 12.37 -17.36
CA PHE A 599 -9.69 11.50 -16.72
C PHE A 599 -9.86 9.99 -17.00
N GLY A 600 -11.04 9.41 -16.77
CA GLY A 600 -11.24 7.97 -16.92
C GLY A 600 -11.23 7.51 -18.38
N ALA A 601 -11.80 8.32 -19.28
CA ALA A 601 -11.72 8.13 -20.72
C ALA A 601 -10.26 8.24 -21.23
N ALA A 602 -9.54 9.27 -20.77
CA ALA A 602 -8.14 9.50 -21.11
C ALA A 602 -7.22 8.35 -20.63
N ALA A 603 -7.40 7.90 -19.39
CA ALA A 603 -6.68 6.75 -18.84
C ALA A 603 -7.00 5.45 -19.59
N LYS A 604 -8.27 5.24 -19.98
CA LYS A 604 -8.70 4.09 -20.78
C LYS A 604 -8.08 4.11 -22.18
N ALA A 605 -8.01 5.27 -22.83
CA ALA A 605 -7.38 5.43 -24.15
C ALA A 605 -5.86 5.17 -24.10
N ALA A 606 -5.17 5.67 -23.07
CA ALA A 606 -3.76 5.39 -22.83
C ALA A 606 -3.50 3.89 -22.55
N PHE A 607 -4.35 3.25 -21.74
CA PHE A 607 -4.31 1.79 -21.55
C PHE A 607 -4.44 1.02 -22.86
N LEU A 608 -5.32 1.44 -23.78
CA LEU A 608 -5.49 0.75 -25.08
C LEU A 608 -4.19 0.79 -25.91
N ALA A 609 -3.42 1.88 -25.85
CA ALA A 609 -2.10 1.97 -26.47
C ALA A 609 -1.07 1.05 -25.79
N MET A 610 -1.13 0.92 -24.45
CA MET A 610 -0.24 0.07 -23.66
C MET A 610 -0.63 -1.43 -23.65
N LYS A 611 -1.82 -1.79 -24.13
CA LYS A 611 -2.44 -3.12 -23.91
C LYS A 611 -1.58 -4.33 -24.34
N ASN A 612 -0.75 -4.16 -25.35
CA ASN A 612 0.14 -5.23 -25.84
C ASN A 612 1.48 -5.29 -25.09
N THR A 613 1.91 -4.19 -24.47
CA THR A 613 3.19 -4.11 -23.74
C THR A 613 2.99 -4.36 -22.25
N GLY A 614 2.01 -3.72 -21.62
CA GLY A 614 2.04 -3.39 -20.18
C GLY A 614 2.89 -2.15 -19.91
N GLY A 615 3.11 -1.82 -18.63
CA GLY A 615 3.96 -0.68 -18.21
C GLY A 615 3.40 0.13 -17.04
N LYS A 616 3.90 1.35 -16.90
CA LYS A 616 3.39 2.37 -15.97
C LYS A 616 2.69 3.51 -16.73
N LEU A 617 1.45 3.79 -16.35
CA LEU A 617 0.70 4.98 -16.74
C LEU A 617 0.79 6.00 -15.59
N LEU A 618 1.28 7.20 -15.90
CA LEU A 618 1.58 8.27 -14.95
C LEU A 618 0.65 9.44 -15.25
N VAL A 619 -0.43 9.57 -14.46
CA VAL A 619 -1.51 10.55 -14.72
C VAL A 619 -1.37 11.76 -13.79
N PHE A 620 -1.44 12.96 -14.35
CA PHE A 620 -1.41 14.22 -13.61
C PHE A 620 -2.78 14.87 -13.70
N GLN A 621 -3.50 14.96 -12.58
CA GLN A 621 -4.90 15.39 -12.49
C GLN A 621 -5.04 16.62 -11.58
N SER A 622 -5.73 17.67 -12.03
CA SER A 622 -5.90 18.92 -11.25
C SER A 622 -7.34 19.17 -10.79
N VAL A 623 -8.34 18.75 -11.57
CA VAL A 623 -9.78 18.95 -11.27
C VAL A 623 -10.52 17.64 -10.95
N LEU A 624 -11.79 17.71 -10.57
CA LEU A 624 -12.72 16.57 -10.48
C LEU A 624 -12.95 15.97 -11.89
N PRO A 625 -12.77 14.64 -12.09
CA PRO A 625 -13.24 13.95 -13.30
C PRO A 625 -14.74 14.15 -13.51
N SER A 626 -15.13 14.87 -14.56
CA SER A 626 -16.51 15.38 -14.72
C SER A 626 -17.22 14.90 -15.99
N ILE A 627 -16.50 14.29 -16.94
CA ILE A 627 -17.05 13.88 -18.24
C ILE A 627 -16.43 12.55 -18.72
N GLY A 628 -17.15 11.83 -19.58
CA GLY A 628 -16.71 10.56 -20.16
C GLY A 628 -16.83 9.35 -19.23
N ILE A 629 -16.14 8.26 -19.60
CA ILE A 629 -16.08 7.01 -18.82
C ILE A 629 -15.61 7.30 -17.39
N GLY A 630 -16.42 6.96 -16.40
CA GLY A 630 -16.08 7.12 -14.98
C GLY A 630 -16.14 8.56 -14.45
N ALA A 631 -16.94 9.43 -15.08
CA ALA A 631 -17.27 10.77 -14.59
C ALA A 631 -17.89 10.74 -13.17
N LEU A 632 -17.61 11.78 -12.39
CA LEU A 632 -17.97 11.93 -10.97
C LEU A 632 -18.70 13.26 -10.73
N SER A 633 -19.51 13.32 -9.66
CA SER A 633 -20.20 14.53 -9.21
C SER A 633 -19.59 15.08 -7.91
N ALA A 634 -19.90 16.34 -7.59
CA ALA A 634 -19.41 17.03 -6.39
C ALA A 634 -20.14 16.60 -5.09
N ARG A 635 -20.24 15.28 -4.88
CA ARG A 635 -21.02 14.61 -3.81
C ARG A 635 -20.64 14.98 -2.37
N GLU A 636 -19.52 15.68 -2.15
CA GLU A 636 -19.19 16.28 -0.85
C GLU A 636 -20.30 17.24 -0.36
N MET A 637 -20.91 18.03 -1.24
CA MET A 637 -21.91 19.03 -0.84
C MET A 637 -23.20 18.37 -0.34
N GLU A 638 -23.68 17.36 -1.07
CA GLU A 638 -24.82 16.50 -0.70
C GLU A 638 -24.52 15.72 0.59
N GLY A 639 -23.28 15.22 0.73
CA GLY A 639 -22.82 14.59 1.96
C GLY A 639 -22.97 15.50 3.20
N ARG A 640 -22.54 16.76 3.09
CA ARG A 640 -22.60 17.73 4.21
C ARG A 640 -24.04 18.07 4.63
N THR A 641 -24.99 18.12 3.71
CA THR A 641 -26.41 18.30 4.08
C THR A 641 -26.96 17.08 4.83
N ASN A 642 -26.58 15.87 4.43
CA ASN A 642 -27.10 14.64 5.03
C ASN A 642 -26.45 14.34 6.39
N VAL A 643 -25.17 14.70 6.58
CA VAL A 643 -24.52 14.77 7.90
C VAL A 643 -25.31 15.70 8.84
N SER A 644 -25.70 16.87 8.34
CA SER A 644 -26.46 17.87 9.11
C SER A 644 -27.90 17.41 9.45
N ALA A 645 -28.45 16.49 8.66
CA ALA A 645 -29.75 15.83 8.91
C ALA A 645 -29.65 14.60 9.85
N GLY A 646 -28.45 14.19 10.25
CA GLY A 646 -28.23 13.05 11.14
C GLY A 646 -28.28 11.66 10.47
N GLU A 647 -28.09 11.60 9.14
CA GLU A 647 -28.10 10.32 8.41
C GLU A 647 -26.83 9.49 8.68
N LYS A 648 -27.01 8.16 8.76
CA LYS A 648 -26.04 7.23 9.38
C LYS A 648 -24.93 6.71 8.45
N GLU A 649 -24.75 7.30 7.29
CA GLU A 649 -24.03 6.67 6.17
C GLU A 649 -22.91 7.52 5.55
N VAL A 650 -22.38 8.50 6.28
CA VAL A 650 -21.26 9.38 5.86
C VAL A 650 -20.07 8.59 5.29
N GLN A 651 -19.77 7.42 5.86
CA GLN A 651 -18.72 6.51 5.39
C GLN A 651 -18.88 6.03 3.92
N LYS A 652 -20.08 6.11 3.32
CA LYS A 652 -20.27 5.83 1.88
C LYS A 652 -19.57 6.84 0.97
N LEU A 653 -19.28 8.05 1.44
CA LEU A 653 -18.51 9.05 0.71
C LEU A 653 -17.02 8.66 0.60
N LEU A 654 -16.55 7.77 1.47
CA LEU A 654 -15.21 7.17 1.43
C LEU A 654 -15.16 5.85 0.63
N GLN A 655 -16.28 5.44 0.03
CA GLN A 655 -16.34 4.41 -1.01
C GLN A 655 -16.35 5.09 -2.39
N PRO A 656 -15.86 4.43 -3.46
CA PRO A 656 -16.01 4.94 -4.82
C PRO A 656 -17.48 5.16 -5.18
N ALA A 657 -17.77 6.16 -6.02
CA ALA A 657 -19.12 6.49 -6.43
C ALA A 657 -19.82 5.34 -7.17
N ASP A 658 -19.08 4.56 -7.96
CA ASP A 658 -19.58 3.39 -8.68
C ASP A 658 -18.54 2.25 -8.81
N LYS A 659 -18.76 1.32 -9.74
CA LYS A 659 -17.85 0.20 -10.06
C LYS A 659 -17.06 0.39 -11.36
N THR A 660 -17.27 1.49 -12.10
CA THR A 660 -16.69 1.72 -13.43
C THR A 660 -15.18 1.82 -13.36
N LEU A 661 -14.64 2.69 -12.50
CA LEU A 661 -13.19 2.83 -12.28
C LEU A 661 -12.56 1.54 -11.72
N LYS A 662 -13.28 0.79 -10.86
CA LYS A 662 -12.80 -0.52 -10.38
C LYS A 662 -12.71 -1.56 -11.50
N THR A 663 -13.67 -1.58 -12.40
CA THR A 663 -13.75 -2.53 -13.51
C THR A 663 -12.65 -2.25 -14.52
N MET A 664 -12.48 -0.98 -14.89
CA MET A 664 -11.36 -0.50 -15.69
C MET A 664 -10.00 -0.88 -15.07
N ALA A 665 -9.82 -0.70 -13.77
CA ALA A 665 -8.56 -1.02 -13.09
C ALA A 665 -8.26 -2.55 -13.01
N LEU A 666 -9.29 -3.40 -13.00
CA LEU A 666 -9.11 -4.86 -13.09
C LEU A 666 -8.65 -5.29 -14.49
N GLU A 667 -9.15 -4.63 -15.54
CA GLU A 667 -8.68 -4.81 -16.92
C GLU A 667 -7.25 -4.27 -17.10
N PHE A 668 -6.92 -3.12 -16.52
CA PHE A 668 -5.56 -2.57 -16.55
C PHE A 668 -4.55 -3.56 -15.93
N ALA A 669 -4.91 -4.15 -14.80
CA ALA A 669 -4.09 -5.17 -14.14
C ALA A 669 -4.02 -6.51 -14.91
N GLU A 670 -4.90 -6.77 -15.88
CA GLU A 670 -4.82 -7.95 -16.75
C GLU A 670 -3.65 -7.84 -17.72
N TYR A 671 -3.55 -6.70 -18.39
CA TYR A 671 -2.53 -6.41 -19.41
C TYR A 671 -1.27 -5.77 -18.80
N GLN A 672 -1.05 -5.99 -17.50
CA GLN A 672 0.15 -5.58 -16.75
C GLN A 672 0.41 -4.06 -16.82
N VAL A 673 -0.66 -3.25 -16.81
CA VAL A 673 -0.58 -1.79 -16.70
C VAL A 673 -0.77 -1.37 -15.24
N CYS A 674 0.28 -0.82 -14.65
CA CYS A 674 0.26 -0.10 -13.38
C CYS A 674 -0.16 1.36 -13.61
N VAL A 675 -0.93 1.96 -12.69
CA VAL A 675 -1.30 3.39 -12.77
C VAL A 675 -0.92 4.13 -11.49
N ASP A 676 -0.11 5.17 -11.61
CA ASP A 676 0.14 6.16 -10.56
C ASP A 676 -0.59 7.48 -10.90
N ILE A 677 -1.12 8.16 -9.88
CA ILE A 677 -1.88 9.42 -10.05
C ILE A 677 -1.26 10.53 -9.20
N PHE A 678 -0.87 11.63 -9.83
CA PHE A 678 -0.37 12.86 -9.22
C PHE A 678 -1.50 13.91 -9.20
N VAL A 679 -2.07 14.15 -8.02
CA VAL A 679 -3.22 15.03 -7.80
C VAL A 679 -2.73 16.43 -7.39
N THR A 680 -2.80 17.37 -8.32
CA THR A 680 -2.29 18.75 -8.21
C THR A 680 -3.45 19.74 -8.08
N SER A 681 -4.28 19.57 -7.04
CA SER A 681 -5.58 20.25 -6.94
C SER A 681 -5.65 21.35 -5.87
N GLN A 682 -6.56 22.29 -6.09
CA GLN A 682 -7.01 23.29 -5.11
C GLN A 682 -8.47 23.09 -4.68
N THR A 683 -9.16 22.06 -5.20
CA THR A 683 -10.59 21.78 -4.95
C THR A 683 -10.82 20.30 -4.55
N TYR A 684 -12.08 19.90 -4.40
CA TYR A 684 -12.48 18.49 -4.26
C TYR A 684 -12.28 17.74 -5.59
N VAL A 685 -11.77 16.51 -5.54
CA VAL A 685 -11.53 15.65 -6.73
C VAL A 685 -12.03 14.21 -6.56
N ASP A 686 -12.61 13.87 -5.41
CA ASP A 686 -13.11 12.54 -5.06
C ASP A 686 -12.04 11.42 -5.09
N ILE A 687 -11.04 11.56 -4.22
CA ILE A 687 -9.96 10.58 -4.03
C ILE A 687 -10.49 9.18 -3.69
N ALA A 688 -11.65 9.08 -3.02
CA ALA A 688 -12.29 7.79 -2.73
C ALA A 688 -12.69 7.02 -4.01
N SER A 689 -13.00 7.73 -5.10
CA SER A 689 -13.28 7.14 -6.41
C SER A 689 -12.01 6.89 -7.22
N ILE A 690 -11.16 7.92 -7.42
CA ILE A 690 -10.00 7.78 -8.33
C ILE A 690 -8.89 6.87 -7.79
N SER A 691 -8.70 6.82 -6.46
CA SER A 691 -7.63 6.01 -5.83
C SER A 691 -7.82 4.49 -6.00
N VAL A 692 -9.00 4.04 -6.40
CA VAL A 692 -9.27 2.63 -6.70
C VAL A 692 -8.41 2.10 -7.86
N VAL A 693 -8.04 2.97 -8.81
CA VAL A 693 -7.21 2.59 -9.97
C VAL A 693 -5.78 2.22 -9.55
N PRO A 694 -4.99 3.10 -8.88
CA PRO A 694 -3.70 2.72 -8.30
C PRO A 694 -3.82 1.56 -7.30
N SER A 695 -4.84 1.57 -6.43
CA SER A 695 -5.05 0.50 -5.43
C SER A 695 -5.18 -0.90 -6.04
N THR A 696 -5.77 -1.01 -7.23
CA THR A 696 -6.00 -2.28 -7.93
C THR A 696 -4.83 -2.68 -8.83
N THR A 697 -4.06 -1.71 -9.33
CA THR A 697 -2.99 -1.92 -10.32
C THR A 697 -1.59 -1.92 -9.69
N GLY A 698 -1.49 -1.82 -8.36
CA GLY A 698 -0.23 -1.78 -7.62
C GLY A 698 0.40 -0.38 -7.48
N GLY A 699 -0.16 0.65 -8.13
CA GLY A 699 0.34 2.03 -8.08
C GLY A 699 -0.03 2.79 -6.81
N GLN A 700 0.10 4.12 -6.85
CA GLN A 700 -0.06 5.04 -5.72
C GLN A 700 -0.74 6.36 -6.15
N VAL A 701 -1.47 6.99 -5.21
CA VAL A 701 -1.84 8.40 -5.30
C VAL A 701 -0.77 9.26 -4.63
N TYR A 702 -0.39 10.35 -5.28
CA TYR A 702 0.39 11.45 -4.72
C TYR A 702 -0.52 12.67 -4.64
N TYR A 703 -0.61 13.34 -3.48
CA TYR A 703 -1.64 14.35 -3.22
C TYR A 703 -1.02 15.68 -2.76
N TYR A 704 -1.23 16.73 -3.55
CA TYR A 704 -0.72 18.07 -3.30
C TYR A 704 -1.90 19.02 -3.12
N TYR A 705 -2.36 19.17 -1.88
CA TYR A 705 -3.51 20.03 -1.55
C TYR A 705 -3.21 21.04 -0.42
N PRO A 706 -3.63 22.31 -0.58
CA PRO A 706 -3.88 22.95 -1.87
C PRO A 706 -2.56 23.00 -2.67
N PHE A 707 -2.60 22.78 -3.98
CA PHE A 707 -1.40 22.84 -4.83
C PHE A 707 -0.92 24.28 -5.05
N SER A 708 0.39 24.50 -4.97
CA SER A 708 1.06 25.70 -5.49
C SER A 708 2.25 25.33 -6.38
N ALA A 709 2.27 25.83 -7.62
CA ALA A 709 3.42 25.68 -8.51
C ALA A 709 4.72 26.31 -7.97
N LEU A 710 4.65 27.22 -6.99
CA LEU A 710 5.83 27.82 -6.34
C LEU A 710 6.43 26.89 -5.27
N SER A 711 5.62 26.35 -4.37
CA SER A 711 6.08 25.51 -3.25
C SER A 711 6.21 24.02 -3.61
N ASP A 712 5.31 23.50 -4.45
CA ASP A 712 5.16 22.05 -4.64
C ASP A 712 5.91 21.49 -5.85
N SER A 713 6.35 22.32 -6.80
CA SER A 713 7.07 21.83 -8.00
C SER A 713 8.33 21.02 -7.66
N GLY A 714 9.06 21.39 -6.60
CA GLY A 714 10.20 20.62 -6.11
C GLY A 714 9.82 19.27 -5.50
N LYS A 715 8.65 19.19 -4.84
CA LYS A 715 8.09 17.93 -4.31
C LYS A 715 7.61 17.03 -5.45
N LEU A 716 6.82 17.57 -6.38
CA LEU A 716 6.31 16.87 -7.56
C LEU A 716 7.44 16.28 -8.43
N HIS A 717 8.51 17.05 -8.69
CA HIS A 717 9.68 16.52 -9.39
C HIS A 717 10.33 15.35 -8.65
N ASN A 718 10.62 15.50 -7.36
CA ASN A 718 11.31 14.45 -6.61
C ASN A 718 10.45 13.18 -6.42
N ASP A 719 9.13 13.33 -6.24
CA ASP A 719 8.20 12.20 -6.16
C ASP A 719 8.10 11.43 -7.49
N LEU A 720 8.03 12.15 -8.62
CA LEU A 720 8.02 11.53 -9.96
C LEU A 720 9.37 10.87 -10.29
N LYS A 721 10.48 11.55 -9.98
CA LYS A 721 11.83 11.02 -10.11
C LYS A 721 11.99 9.72 -9.31
N TRP A 722 11.61 9.74 -8.03
CA TRP A 722 11.64 8.54 -7.19
C TRP A 722 10.74 7.43 -7.73
N ASN A 723 9.54 7.75 -8.22
CA ASN A 723 8.63 6.77 -8.82
C ASN A 723 9.26 5.96 -9.96
N VAL A 724 10.06 6.60 -10.83
CA VAL A 724 10.67 5.96 -12.00
C VAL A 724 12.07 5.39 -11.75
N THR A 725 12.81 5.87 -10.76
CA THR A 725 14.18 5.38 -10.45
C THR A 725 14.26 4.37 -9.31
N ARG A 726 13.28 4.31 -8.39
CA ARG A 726 13.33 3.40 -7.23
C ARG A 726 13.31 1.92 -7.64
N PRO A 727 13.89 1.01 -6.84
CA PRO A 727 13.83 -0.43 -7.08
C PRO A 727 12.38 -0.91 -7.25
N GLN A 728 12.08 -1.50 -8.40
CA GLN A 728 10.75 -1.98 -8.75
C GLN A 728 10.78 -3.16 -9.72
N GLY A 729 9.72 -3.97 -9.65
CA GLY A 729 9.49 -5.11 -10.53
C GLY A 729 8.13 -5.01 -11.21
N PHE A 730 8.07 -5.40 -12.48
CA PHE A 730 6.87 -5.43 -13.32
C PHE A 730 6.35 -6.85 -13.53
N GLU A 731 5.10 -6.97 -14.01
CA GLU A 731 4.45 -8.25 -14.33
C GLU A 731 4.57 -9.28 -13.18
N ALA A 732 4.49 -8.78 -11.94
CA ALA A 732 4.92 -9.53 -10.78
C ALA A 732 3.79 -10.39 -10.22
N VAL A 733 4.13 -11.58 -9.73
CA VAL A 733 3.22 -12.46 -8.99
C VAL A 733 3.90 -12.83 -7.67
N MET A 734 3.29 -12.40 -6.57
CA MET A 734 3.76 -12.71 -5.22
C MET A 734 2.94 -13.86 -4.61
N ARG A 735 3.61 -14.75 -3.90
CA ARG A 735 2.96 -15.79 -3.09
C ARG A 735 3.73 -16.06 -1.80
N VAL A 736 3.03 -15.97 -0.67
CA VAL A 736 3.55 -16.39 0.63
C VAL A 736 3.17 -17.83 0.94
N ARG A 737 4.09 -18.56 1.56
CA ARG A 737 3.93 -19.90 2.13
C ARG A 737 4.32 -19.86 3.61
N CYS A 738 3.74 -20.73 4.42
CA CYS A 738 4.05 -20.92 5.84
C CYS A 738 4.23 -22.42 6.13
N SER A 739 4.81 -22.75 7.29
CA SER A 739 4.92 -24.14 7.72
C SER A 739 3.57 -24.77 8.05
N GLN A 740 3.45 -26.08 7.88
CA GLN A 740 2.29 -26.88 8.28
C GLN A 740 1.91 -26.57 9.75
N GLY A 741 0.61 -26.43 10.00
CA GLY A 741 0.05 -25.91 11.26
C GLY A 741 -0.44 -24.46 11.14
N LEU A 742 0.08 -23.68 10.19
CA LEU A 742 -0.48 -22.38 9.80
C LEU A 742 -1.02 -22.40 8.37
N GLN A 743 -2.03 -21.55 8.12
CA GLN A 743 -2.51 -21.21 6.79
C GLN A 743 -2.55 -19.68 6.62
N VAL A 744 -2.14 -19.19 5.45
CA VAL A 744 -2.41 -17.80 5.02
C VAL A 744 -3.92 -17.58 5.00
N GLN A 745 -4.39 -16.58 5.75
CA GLN A 745 -5.80 -16.23 5.87
C GLN A 745 -6.18 -15.16 4.83
N GLU A 746 -5.45 -14.04 4.83
CA GLU A 746 -5.74 -12.89 3.97
C GLU A 746 -4.46 -12.13 3.60
N TYR A 747 -4.52 -11.43 2.46
CA TYR A 747 -3.53 -10.43 2.03
C TYR A 747 -4.22 -9.06 2.05
N SER A 748 -3.53 -8.00 2.46
CA SER A 748 -4.01 -6.61 2.39
C SER A 748 -2.91 -5.66 1.91
N GLY A 749 -3.22 -4.80 0.94
CA GLY A 749 -2.26 -3.93 0.25
C GLY A 749 -2.82 -3.48 -1.10
N SER A 750 -2.05 -2.70 -1.86
CA SER A 750 -2.44 -2.30 -3.23
C SER A 750 -2.01 -3.36 -4.24
N PHE A 751 -2.95 -4.15 -4.76
CA PHE A 751 -2.71 -5.22 -5.74
C PHE A 751 -4.00 -5.68 -6.43
N CYS A 752 -3.85 -6.49 -7.49
CA CYS A 752 -4.93 -7.28 -8.05
C CYS A 752 -4.92 -8.69 -7.43
N LYS A 753 -6.10 -9.31 -7.28
CA LYS A 753 -6.25 -10.65 -6.69
C LYS A 753 -7.19 -11.48 -7.54
N ARG A 754 -6.63 -12.23 -8.49
CA ARG A 754 -7.37 -13.16 -9.36
C ARG A 754 -7.58 -14.52 -8.70
N ILE A 755 -6.62 -14.97 -7.91
CA ILE A 755 -6.59 -16.29 -7.25
C ILE A 755 -6.50 -16.09 -5.73
N PRO A 756 -7.15 -16.91 -4.87
CA PRO A 756 -7.09 -16.71 -3.42
C PRO A 756 -5.69 -16.75 -2.80
N THR A 757 -4.76 -17.50 -3.39
CA THR A 757 -3.43 -17.80 -2.83
C THR A 757 -2.30 -16.89 -3.32
N ASP A 758 -2.49 -16.23 -4.46
CA ASP A 758 -1.45 -15.56 -5.25
C ASP A 758 -1.88 -14.11 -5.49
N VAL A 759 -0.92 -13.19 -5.57
CA VAL A 759 -1.16 -11.74 -5.62
C VAL A 759 -0.54 -11.16 -6.89
N ASP A 760 -1.40 -10.58 -7.74
CA ASP A 760 -1.05 -10.07 -9.05
C ASP A 760 -0.66 -8.57 -8.97
N LEU A 761 0.54 -8.25 -9.44
CA LEU A 761 1.23 -6.98 -9.22
C LEU A 761 1.77 -6.43 -10.56
N PRO A 762 0.97 -5.67 -11.34
CA PRO A 762 1.41 -5.05 -12.60
C PRO A 762 2.72 -4.28 -12.45
N ALA A 763 2.87 -3.56 -11.33
CA ALA A 763 4.16 -3.24 -10.74
C ALA A 763 4.11 -3.39 -9.20
N ILE A 764 5.29 -3.59 -8.60
CA ILE A 764 5.56 -3.45 -7.16
C ILE A 764 6.93 -2.79 -6.98
N ASP A 765 7.09 -1.97 -5.94
CA ASP A 765 8.29 -1.17 -5.70
C ASP A 765 8.73 -1.18 -4.23
N SER A 766 9.86 -0.52 -3.97
CA SER A 766 10.54 -0.46 -2.67
C SER A 766 9.68 0.04 -1.52
N ASP A 767 8.62 0.78 -1.80
CA ASP A 767 7.90 1.58 -0.80
C ASP A 767 6.63 0.85 -0.29
N LYS A 768 6.28 -0.29 -0.90
CA LYS A 768 4.99 -0.98 -0.71
C LYS A 768 5.10 -2.18 0.23
N THR A 769 4.48 -2.10 1.40
CA THR A 769 4.28 -3.24 2.30
C THR A 769 2.91 -3.86 2.11
N ILE A 770 2.88 -5.14 1.75
CA ILE A 770 1.70 -6.00 1.77
C ILE A 770 1.65 -6.72 3.13
N MET A 771 0.52 -6.61 3.82
CA MET A 771 0.23 -7.34 5.04
C MET A 771 -0.34 -8.72 4.72
N VAL A 772 0.13 -9.75 5.41
CA VAL A 772 -0.39 -11.12 5.29
C VAL A 772 -0.79 -11.62 6.67
N THR A 773 -2.05 -12.04 6.85
CA THR A 773 -2.55 -12.59 8.11
C THR A 773 -2.55 -14.11 8.08
N PHE A 774 -2.41 -14.73 9.26
CA PHE A 774 -2.35 -16.19 9.39
C PHE A 774 -3.35 -16.69 10.44
N LYS A 775 -3.91 -17.86 10.17
CA LYS A 775 -4.68 -18.66 11.13
C LYS A 775 -3.98 -19.99 11.38
N HIS A 776 -4.20 -20.58 12.55
CA HIS A 776 -3.85 -21.98 12.78
C HIS A 776 -4.76 -22.90 11.95
N ASP A 777 -4.17 -24.01 11.53
CA ASP A 777 -4.81 -25.10 10.80
C ASP A 777 -4.59 -26.43 11.55
N ASP A 778 -3.47 -26.55 12.26
CA ASP A 778 -3.13 -27.62 13.21
C ASP A 778 -2.25 -27.04 14.34
N LYS A 779 -1.87 -27.85 15.33
CA LYS A 779 -0.94 -27.47 16.40
C LYS A 779 0.51 -27.50 15.91
N LEU A 780 1.29 -26.48 16.26
CA LEU A 780 2.74 -26.49 16.07
C LEU A 780 3.41 -27.18 17.27
N VAL A 781 4.61 -27.73 17.07
CA VAL A 781 5.37 -28.43 18.11
C VAL A 781 6.29 -27.44 18.84
N GLU A 782 6.23 -27.43 20.16
CA GLU A 782 7.08 -26.57 20.99
C GLU A 782 8.58 -26.85 20.77
N GLY A 783 9.38 -25.78 20.71
CA GLY A 783 10.83 -25.87 20.46
C GLY A 783 11.23 -26.18 19.00
N THR A 784 10.27 -26.42 18.11
CA THR A 784 10.53 -26.43 16.65
C THR A 784 10.44 -25.02 16.08
N GLU A 785 10.87 -24.82 14.82
CA GLU A 785 10.65 -23.55 14.11
C GLU A 785 9.49 -23.64 13.11
N CYS A 786 8.76 -22.55 12.97
CA CYS A 786 7.78 -22.31 11.93
C CYS A 786 8.39 -21.32 10.92
N ALA A 787 8.40 -21.70 9.64
CA ALA A 787 9.01 -20.91 8.57
C ALA A 787 7.97 -20.26 7.67
N PHE A 788 8.27 -19.05 7.22
CA PHE A 788 7.53 -18.27 6.24
C PHE A 788 8.43 -18.06 5.02
N GLN A 789 7.90 -18.24 3.82
CA GLN A 789 8.60 -17.97 2.57
C GLN A 789 7.72 -17.12 1.65
N CYS A 790 8.12 -15.88 1.41
CA CYS A 790 7.64 -15.11 0.28
C CYS A 790 8.45 -15.49 -0.97
N ALA A 791 7.76 -15.57 -2.12
CA ALA A 791 8.41 -15.60 -3.42
C ALA A 791 7.69 -14.62 -4.35
N VAL A 792 8.46 -13.79 -5.05
CA VAL A 792 7.99 -12.87 -6.09
C VAL A 792 8.65 -13.25 -7.40
N LEU A 793 7.86 -13.74 -8.37
CA LEU A 793 8.29 -13.84 -9.77
C LEU A 793 8.00 -12.50 -10.44
N TYR A 794 8.98 -11.86 -11.08
CA TYR A 794 8.83 -10.52 -11.66
C TYR A 794 9.78 -10.27 -12.84
N THR A 795 9.52 -9.19 -13.57
CA THR A 795 10.36 -8.64 -14.64
C THR A 795 11.09 -7.41 -14.12
N THR A 796 12.42 -7.33 -14.27
CA THR A 796 13.23 -6.17 -13.87
C THR A 796 13.00 -4.98 -14.79
N ILE A 797 13.41 -3.77 -14.38
CA ILE A 797 13.43 -2.58 -15.26
C ILE A 797 14.30 -2.75 -16.52
N TYR A 798 15.24 -3.71 -16.51
CA TYR A 798 16.08 -4.06 -17.66
C TYR A 798 15.44 -5.15 -18.56
N GLY A 799 14.27 -5.68 -18.15
CA GLY A 799 13.50 -6.71 -18.84
C GLY A 799 14.10 -8.11 -18.71
N GLU A 800 14.62 -8.46 -17.54
CA GLU A 800 15.00 -9.83 -17.16
C GLU A 800 13.90 -10.44 -16.29
N ARG A 801 13.60 -11.73 -16.43
CA ARG A 801 12.67 -12.42 -15.51
C ARG A 801 13.46 -13.03 -14.35
N ARG A 802 13.11 -12.66 -13.11
CA ARG A 802 13.75 -13.11 -11.88
C ARG A 802 12.73 -13.61 -10.85
N ILE A 803 13.17 -14.44 -9.90
CA ILE A 803 12.37 -14.88 -8.75
C ILE A 803 13.09 -14.45 -7.48
N ARG A 804 12.62 -13.41 -6.80
CA ARG A 804 13.11 -13.04 -5.47
C ARG A 804 12.45 -13.93 -4.42
N VAL A 805 13.24 -14.63 -3.61
CA VAL A 805 12.77 -15.50 -2.53
C VAL A 805 13.28 -14.97 -1.20
N THR A 806 12.39 -14.95 -0.21
CA THR A 806 12.62 -14.31 1.08
C THR A 806 12.06 -15.22 2.16
N THR A 807 12.92 -15.75 3.04
CA THR A 807 12.59 -16.79 4.00
C THR A 807 12.92 -16.35 5.43
N LEU A 808 11.97 -16.56 6.34
CA LEU A 808 12.06 -16.23 7.77
C LEU A 808 11.64 -17.45 8.59
N SER A 809 12.52 -17.97 9.44
CA SER A 809 12.23 -19.08 10.36
C SER A 809 12.24 -18.57 11.80
N LEU A 810 11.17 -18.86 12.55
CA LEU A 810 10.92 -18.36 13.91
C LEU A 810 10.54 -19.52 14.86
N PRO A 811 11.04 -19.55 16.11
CA PRO A 811 10.78 -20.65 17.04
C PRO A 811 9.34 -20.64 17.60
N CYS A 812 8.82 -21.82 17.89
CA CYS A 812 7.47 -22.06 18.40
C CYS A 812 7.44 -22.17 19.93
N THR A 813 6.48 -21.52 20.59
CA THR A 813 6.33 -21.52 22.06
C THR A 813 4.91 -21.86 22.52
N SER A 814 4.79 -22.61 23.62
CA SER A 814 3.51 -22.79 24.34
C SER A 814 3.27 -21.73 25.42
N VAL A 815 4.30 -20.93 25.73
CA VAL A 815 4.33 -20.03 26.89
C VAL A 815 3.86 -18.62 26.50
N LEU A 816 2.71 -18.19 27.04
CA LEU A 816 2.07 -16.91 26.72
C LEU A 816 2.97 -15.69 27.00
N SER A 817 3.74 -15.69 28.08
CA SER A 817 4.62 -14.57 28.43
C SER A 817 5.78 -14.36 27.45
N ASN A 818 6.16 -15.39 26.70
CA ASN A 818 7.16 -15.26 25.63
C ASN A 818 6.59 -14.54 24.41
N LEU A 819 5.29 -14.68 24.10
CA LEU A 819 4.65 -13.91 23.03
C LEU A 819 4.74 -12.40 23.32
N PHE A 820 4.48 -11.98 24.56
CA PHE A 820 4.58 -10.58 24.97
C PHE A 820 6.02 -10.04 25.03
N ARG A 821 7.03 -10.91 25.17
CA ARG A 821 8.46 -10.54 25.09
C ARG A 821 8.96 -10.45 23.65
N ALA A 822 8.42 -11.28 22.75
CA ALA A 822 8.80 -11.36 21.35
C ALA A 822 7.87 -10.57 20.41
N ALA A 823 6.86 -9.90 20.96
CA ALA A 823 5.94 -9.05 20.20
C ALA A 823 6.69 -7.89 19.54
N ASP A 824 6.41 -7.65 18.26
CA ASP A 824 7.02 -6.58 17.49
C ASP A 824 6.08 -5.37 17.48
N LEU A 825 6.47 -4.29 18.18
CA LEU A 825 5.63 -3.09 18.31
C LEU A 825 5.25 -2.48 16.97
N ASP A 826 6.22 -2.33 16.07
CA ASP A 826 6.03 -1.63 14.80
C ASP A 826 5.17 -2.45 13.84
N ALA A 827 5.38 -3.77 13.75
CA ALA A 827 4.52 -4.65 12.97
C ALA A 827 3.12 -4.80 13.60
N GLN A 828 3.00 -4.85 14.93
CA GLN A 828 1.70 -4.85 15.62
C GLN A 828 0.93 -3.54 15.39
N PHE A 829 1.61 -2.39 15.42
CA PHE A 829 0.98 -1.12 15.14
C PHE A 829 0.64 -0.95 13.65
N ALA A 830 1.52 -1.37 12.73
CA ALA A 830 1.23 -1.44 11.30
C ALA A 830 -0.01 -2.30 10.99
N ASN A 831 -0.18 -3.41 11.72
CA ASN A 831 -1.34 -4.30 11.64
C ASN A 831 -2.63 -3.62 12.13
N PHE A 832 -2.58 -2.83 13.22
CA PHE A 832 -3.69 -1.99 13.67
C PHE A 832 -4.04 -0.91 12.63
N LEU A 833 -3.02 -0.19 12.15
CA LEU A 833 -3.14 0.92 11.20
C LEU A 833 -3.80 0.47 9.88
N LYS A 834 -3.31 -0.62 9.29
CA LYS A 834 -3.87 -1.18 8.03
C LYS A 834 -5.28 -1.75 8.21
N GLN A 835 -5.62 -2.31 9.38
CA GLN A 835 -7.01 -2.71 9.68
C GLN A 835 -7.95 -1.50 9.76
N VAL A 836 -7.55 -0.44 10.47
CA VAL A 836 -8.33 0.80 10.57
C VAL A 836 -8.63 1.38 9.18
N ALA A 837 -7.65 1.42 8.27
CA ALA A 837 -7.86 1.86 6.88
C ALA A 837 -8.84 0.97 6.10
N ASN A 838 -8.76 -0.36 6.23
CA ASN A 838 -9.72 -1.28 5.59
C ASN A 838 -11.16 -1.08 6.12
N GLU A 839 -11.32 -0.67 7.38
CA GLU A 839 -12.63 -0.56 8.03
C GLU A 839 -13.30 0.81 7.86
N ILE A 840 -12.55 1.90 7.75
CA ILE A 840 -13.08 3.27 7.61
C ILE A 840 -14.14 3.42 6.49
N PRO A 841 -13.96 2.86 5.27
CA PRO A 841 -14.98 2.96 4.22
C PRO A 841 -16.26 2.13 4.48
N THR A 842 -16.26 1.21 5.46
CA THR A 842 -17.35 0.23 5.65
C THR A 842 -18.06 0.33 7.01
N LYS A 843 -17.40 0.88 8.04
CA LYS A 843 -17.95 1.04 9.40
C LYS A 843 -18.00 2.52 9.81
N PRO A 844 -18.99 2.95 10.62
CA PRO A 844 -18.98 4.29 11.22
C PRO A 844 -17.71 4.54 12.06
N LEU A 845 -17.07 5.70 11.88
CA LEU A 845 -15.76 6.03 12.48
C LEU A 845 -15.69 5.84 14.01
N ILE A 846 -16.79 6.10 14.72
CA ILE A 846 -16.90 5.89 16.18
C ILE A 846 -16.70 4.41 16.53
N GLN A 847 -17.31 3.50 15.78
CA GLN A 847 -17.16 2.06 16.01
C GLN A 847 -15.73 1.59 15.73
N VAL A 848 -15.04 2.18 14.74
CA VAL A 848 -13.63 1.86 14.44
C VAL A 848 -12.71 2.36 15.56
N LYS A 849 -12.95 3.57 16.10
CA LYS A 849 -12.26 4.08 17.31
C LYS A 849 -12.46 3.15 18.51
N GLU A 850 -13.69 2.75 18.80
CA GLU A 850 -14.01 1.85 19.89
C GLU A 850 -13.35 0.48 19.71
N GLN A 851 -13.30 -0.05 18.48
CA GLN A 851 -12.65 -1.33 18.17
C GLN A 851 -11.13 -1.29 18.36
N VAL A 852 -10.43 -0.25 17.88
CA VAL A 852 -8.97 -0.15 18.06
C VAL A 852 -8.57 0.11 19.52
N ILE A 853 -9.34 0.93 20.26
CA ILE A 853 -9.16 1.12 21.71
C ILE A 853 -9.39 -0.20 22.45
N ASN A 854 -10.47 -0.93 22.15
CA ASN A 854 -10.73 -2.23 22.78
C ASN A 854 -9.65 -3.27 22.46
N LYS A 855 -9.07 -3.27 21.24
CA LYS A 855 -7.96 -4.16 20.88
C LYS A 855 -6.72 -3.88 21.73
N CYS A 856 -6.37 -2.61 21.94
CA CYS A 856 -5.30 -2.20 22.86
C CYS A 856 -5.60 -2.63 24.31
N VAL A 857 -6.81 -2.36 24.83
CA VAL A 857 -7.24 -2.79 26.17
C VAL A 857 -7.11 -4.31 26.33
N ASN A 858 -7.61 -5.10 25.38
CA ASN A 858 -7.66 -6.56 25.51
C ASN A 858 -6.25 -7.18 25.60
N ILE A 859 -5.30 -6.70 24.79
CA ILE A 859 -3.88 -7.13 24.84
C ILE A 859 -3.26 -6.83 26.22
N LEU A 860 -3.54 -5.65 26.77
CA LEU A 860 -3.02 -5.24 28.08
C LEU A 860 -3.72 -5.97 29.24
N THR A 861 -5.02 -6.22 29.16
CA THR A 861 -5.75 -7.09 30.09
C THR A 861 -5.20 -8.52 30.07
N ALA A 862 -4.91 -9.08 28.90
CA ALA A 862 -4.32 -10.41 28.77
C ALA A 862 -2.94 -10.48 29.44
N TYR A 863 -2.06 -9.51 29.18
CA TYR A 863 -0.76 -9.43 29.86
C TYR A 863 -0.92 -9.29 31.38
N ARG A 864 -1.79 -8.39 31.83
CA ARG A 864 -2.05 -8.12 33.25
C ARG A 864 -2.63 -9.32 34.00
N LYS A 865 -3.46 -10.14 33.33
CA LYS A 865 -4.14 -11.31 33.90
C LYS A 865 -3.27 -12.57 33.94
N PHE A 866 -2.38 -12.77 32.96
CA PHE A 866 -1.67 -14.04 32.78
C PHE A 866 -0.14 -13.97 32.85
N CYS A 867 0.46 -12.77 32.79
CA CYS A 867 1.92 -12.61 32.67
C CYS A 867 2.54 -11.68 33.72
N ALA A 868 1.79 -10.68 34.21
CA ALA A 868 2.28 -9.76 35.23
C ALA A 868 2.41 -10.46 36.61
N THR A 869 3.53 -10.23 37.30
CA THR A 869 3.70 -10.65 38.70
C THR A 869 2.72 -9.94 39.63
N VAL A 870 2.38 -10.57 40.77
CA VAL A 870 1.45 -10.01 41.77
C VAL A 870 1.91 -8.61 42.19
N SER A 871 1.09 -7.62 41.87
CA SER A 871 1.36 -6.18 42.00
C SER A 871 0.03 -5.44 42.09
N SER A 872 -0.03 -4.32 42.81
CA SER A 872 -1.30 -3.77 43.33
C SER A 872 -2.27 -3.40 42.20
N SER A 873 -3.59 -3.54 42.44
CA SER A 873 -4.61 -3.31 41.41
C SER A 873 -4.51 -1.92 40.79
N GLY A 874 -4.21 -0.88 41.57
CA GLY A 874 -4.01 0.50 41.11
C GLY A 874 -2.78 0.75 40.22
N GLN A 875 -1.89 -0.23 40.00
CA GLN A 875 -0.75 -0.11 39.09
C GLN A 875 -1.12 -0.56 37.66
N LEU A 876 -0.86 0.30 36.67
CA LEU A 876 -0.89 -0.04 35.25
C LEU A 876 0.44 -0.72 34.88
N ILE A 877 0.42 -2.05 34.75
CA ILE A 877 1.58 -2.83 34.33
C ILE A 877 1.50 -3.08 32.82
N LEU A 878 2.50 -2.61 32.08
CA LEU A 878 2.62 -2.79 30.62
C LEU A 878 3.73 -3.81 30.30
N PRO A 879 3.62 -4.60 29.23
CA PRO A 879 4.75 -5.37 28.72
C PRO A 879 5.75 -4.45 28.03
N GLU A 880 7.03 -4.60 28.32
CA GLU A 880 8.11 -3.73 27.82
C GLU A 880 8.06 -3.53 26.30
N ALA A 881 7.90 -4.62 25.54
CA ALA A 881 7.83 -4.61 24.08
C ALA A 881 6.62 -3.84 23.50
N LEU A 882 5.56 -3.59 24.29
CA LEU A 882 4.37 -2.83 23.84
C LEU A 882 4.07 -1.62 24.72
N LYS A 883 5.05 -1.09 25.48
CA LYS A 883 4.85 0.04 26.41
C LYS A 883 4.33 1.32 25.74
N LEU A 884 4.62 1.52 24.45
CA LEU A 884 4.14 2.66 23.64
C LEU A 884 2.83 2.37 22.88
N LEU A 885 2.29 1.14 22.93
CA LEU A 885 1.03 0.80 22.24
C LEU A 885 -0.16 1.69 22.67
N PRO A 886 -0.32 2.12 23.94
CA PRO A 886 -1.33 3.10 24.31
C PRO A 886 -1.15 4.45 23.61
N LEU A 887 0.09 4.94 23.49
CA LEU A 887 0.40 6.22 22.84
C LEU A 887 0.10 6.18 21.35
N TYR A 888 0.55 5.13 20.65
CA TYR A 888 0.29 4.95 19.23
C TYR A 888 -1.20 4.70 18.94
N THR A 889 -1.93 4.04 19.86
CA THR A 889 -3.40 3.90 19.78
C THR A 889 -4.10 5.26 19.89
N LEU A 890 -3.68 6.12 20.83
CA LEU A 890 -4.24 7.47 20.97
C LEU A 890 -3.96 8.35 19.74
N ALA A 891 -2.71 8.31 19.26
CA ALA A 891 -2.29 9.01 18.05
C ALA A 891 -3.11 8.59 16.82
N LEU A 892 -3.32 7.28 16.63
CA LEU A 892 -4.19 6.72 15.59
C LEU A 892 -5.64 7.20 15.71
N VAL A 893 -6.20 7.22 16.92
CA VAL A 893 -7.57 7.71 17.18
C VAL A 893 -7.74 9.21 16.90
N LYS A 894 -6.67 9.99 17.01
CA LYS A 894 -6.61 11.43 16.67
C LYS A 894 -6.22 11.72 15.21
N SER A 895 -5.70 10.73 14.48
CA SER A 895 -5.23 10.90 13.09
C SER A 895 -6.35 11.24 12.10
N ILE A 896 -5.97 11.79 10.94
CA ILE A 896 -6.88 12.24 9.87
C ILE A 896 -7.89 11.14 9.47
N GLY A 897 -7.44 9.88 9.37
CA GLY A 897 -8.30 8.75 9.02
C GLY A 897 -9.51 8.54 9.93
N LEU A 898 -9.41 8.90 11.22
CA LEU A 898 -10.49 8.75 12.20
C LEU A 898 -11.07 10.07 12.70
N ARG A 899 -10.64 11.22 12.14
CA ARG A 899 -11.24 12.53 12.44
C ARG A 899 -12.60 12.69 11.76
N THR A 900 -13.50 13.40 12.45
CA THR A 900 -14.86 13.71 11.96
C THR A 900 -14.95 15.11 11.35
N ASP A 901 -13.89 15.90 11.51
CA ASP A 901 -13.70 17.26 11.00
C ASP A 901 -12.72 17.32 9.81
N ALA A 902 -12.21 16.16 9.36
CA ALA A 902 -11.35 16.05 8.20
C ALA A 902 -12.12 16.27 6.88
N ARG A 903 -11.42 16.76 5.85
CA ARG A 903 -11.95 16.78 4.48
C ARG A 903 -12.03 15.36 3.92
N LEU A 904 -13.02 15.09 3.08
CA LEU A 904 -13.23 13.75 2.51
C LEU A 904 -12.03 13.26 1.68
N ASP A 905 -11.43 14.13 0.87
CA ASP A 905 -10.25 13.79 0.06
C ASP A 905 -9.02 13.51 0.94
N ASP A 906 -8.77 14.32 1.97
CA ASP A 906 -7.67 14.12 2.92
C ASP A 906 -7.81 12.78 3.67
N GLN A 907 -9.04 12.43 4.07
CA GLN A 907 -9.36 11.16 4.74
C GLN A 907 -9.27 9.95 3.79
N ALA A 908 -9.75 10.08 2.55
CA ALA A 908 -9.62 9.04 1.53
C ALA A 908 -8.16 8.84 1.09
N TYR A 909 -7.37 9.92 1.01
CA TYR A 909 -5.93 9.85 0.78
C TYR A 909 -5.22 9.10 1.90
N TRP A 910 -5.52 9.41 3.17
CA TRP A 910 -4.95 8.71 4.32
C TRP A 910 -5.25 7.21 4.28
N VAL A 911 -6.50 6.81 3.97
CA VAL A 911 -6.90 5.40 3.82
C VAL A 911 -6.14 4.72 2.66
N ASN A 912 -6.06 5.37 1.49
CA ASN A 912 -5.31 4.84 0.35
C ASN A 912 -3.83 4.66 0.68
N ARG A 913 -3.20 5.66 1.32
CA ARG A 913 -1.77 5.66 1.62
C ARG A 913 -1.41 4.59 2.65
N VAL A 914 -2.17 4.48 3.75
CA VAL A 914 -1.98 3.46 4.80
C VAL A 914 -1.97 2.03 4.23
N THR A 915 -2.85 1.74 3.27
CA THR A 915 -2.99 0.41 2.63
C THR A 915 -1.63 -0.16 2.20
N SER A 916 -0.79 0.65 1.53
CA SER A 916 0.55 0.24 1.07
C SER A 916 1.73 0.78 1.90
N LEU A 917 1.50 1.69 2.85
CA LEU A 917 2.53 2.36 3.66
C LEU A 917 3.59 1.39 4.24
N PRO A 918 4.90 1.73 4.16
CA PRO A 918 5.97 0.91 4.69
C PRO A 918 6.15 1.07 6.20
N ILE A 919 6.64 0.02 6.88
CA ILE A 919 6.68 -0.07 8.35
C ILE A 919 7.35 1.15 9.01
N PRO A 920 8.52 1.64 8.56
CA PRO A 920 9.21 2.78 9.19
C PRO A 920 8.43 4.11 9.17
N LEU A 921 7.40 4.24 8.31
CA LEU A 921 6.54 5.43 8.22
C LEU A 921 5.22 5.29 9.00
N THR A 922 4.91 4.11 9.54
CA THR A 922 3.63 3.84 10.23
C THR A 922 3.46 4.68 11.49
N VAL A 923 4.50 4.78 12.32
CA VAL A 923 4.51 5.63 13.52
C VAL A 923 4.57 7.13 13.14
N PRO A 924 5.52 7.62 12.31
CA PRO A 924 5.56 9.03 11.88
C PRO A 924 4.25 9.61 11.32
N LEU A 925 3.46 8.79 10.61
CA LEU A 925 2.17 9.22 10.03
C LEU A 925 1.11 9.59 11.10
N VAL A 926 1.21 9.06 12.32
CA VAL A 926 0.26 9.37 13.42
C VAL A 926 0.91 10.10 14.59
N TYR A 927 2.18 9.84 14.86
CA TYR A 927 3.01 10.42 15.91
C TYR A 927 4.29 10.96 15.25
N PRO A 928 4.25 12.18 14.69
CA PRO A 928 5.40 12.82 14.04
C PRO A 928 6.56 13.10 15.01
N ARG A 929 7.74 13.47 14.48
CA ARG A 929 8.84 14.03 15.28
C ARG A 929 8.75 15.54 15.29
N MET A 930 8.81 16.19 16.46
CA MET A 930 8.92 17.65 16.61
C MET A 930 10.28 18.05 17.18
N MET A 931 10.85 19.15 16.71
CA MET A 931 12.23 19.61 16.95
C MET A 931 12.28 21.13 17.12
N ALA A 932 13.08 21.65 18.04
CA ALA A 932 13.18 23.08 18.35
C ALA A 932 14.22 23.81 17.48
N ILE A 933 13.85 24.18 16.25
CA ILE A 933 14.81 24.72 15.26
C ILE A 933 15.35 26.13 15.57
N HIS A 934 14.79 26.84 16.55
CA HIS A 934 15.33 28.12 17.02
C HIS A 934 16.65 27.96 17.80
N ASN A 935 16.96 26.76 18.32
CA ASN A 935 18.11 26.51 19.20
C ASN A 935 19.23 25.66 18.57
N LEU A 936 19.24 25.43 17.25
CA LEU A 936 20.22 24.56 16.56
C LEU A 936 21.70 25.00 16.69
N LEU A 937 21.98 26.20 17.22
CA LEU A 937 23.32 26.70 17.52
C LEU A 937 23.73 26.52 19.00
N LEU A 938 22.78 26.21 19.88
CA LEU A 938 22.97 26.12 21.33
C LEU A 938 23.19 24.68 21.82
N GLU A 939 22.89 23.69 20.98
CA GLU A 939 23.16 22.29 21.27
C GLU A 939 24.65 21.99 21.11
N GLU A 940 25.24 21.37 22.14
CA GLU A 940 26.62 20.90 22.12
C GLU A 940 26.82 19.87 20.99
N ASP A 941 28.05 19.77 20.48
CA ASP A 941 28.36 19.01 19.27
C ASP A 941 28.36 17.48 19.52
N THR A 942 27.16 16.93 19.67
CA THR A 942 26.90 15.50 19.93
C THR A 942 27.19 14.59 18.73
N GLY A 943 27.57 15.15 17.58
CA GLY A 943 27.70 14.45 16.31
C GLY A 943 26.37 14.06 15.66
N SER A 944 25.23 14.40 16.26
CA SER A 944 23.89 14.21 15.67
C SER A 944 23.44 15.47 14.94
N VAL A 945 23.08 15.32 13.66
CA VAL A 945 22.43 16.40 12.87
C VAL A 945 20.96 16.60 13.29
N ILE A 946 20.35 15.61 13.94
CA ILE A 946 18.99 15.69 14.47
C ILE A 946 19.02 16.09 15.97
N PRO A 947 18.36 17.20 16.36
CA PRO A 947 18.26 17.64 17.76
C PRO A 947 17.28 16.76 18.57
N PRO A 948 17.26 16.85 19.91
CA PRO A 948 16.30 16.15 20.76
C PRO A 948 14.85 16.34 20.34
N ILE A 949 14.09 15.24 20.35
CA ILE A 949 12.68 15.25 19.93
C ILE A 949 11.80 15.79 21.07
N VAL A 950 11.12 16.89 20.80
CA VAL A 950 10.15 17.52 21.69
C VAL A 950 8.86 16.71 21.72
N PRO A 951 8.24 16.44 22.89
CA PRO A 951 6.95 15.73 22.96
C PRO A 951 5.82 16.48 22.25
N LEU A 952 4.78 15.75 21.84
CA LEU A 952 3.67 16.30 21.02
C LEU A 952 2.57 16.90 21.90
N SER A 953 2.95 17.87 22.72
CA SER A 953 2.08 18.70 23.55
C SER A 953 2.41 20.18 23.40
N SER A 954 1.37 21.02 23.40
CA SER A 954 1.52 22.47 23.40
C SER A 954 2.18 23.05 24.66
N GLU A 955 2.32 22.28 25.75
CA GLU A 955 3.05 22.72 26.95
C GLU A 955 4.56 22.92 26.71
N HIS A 956 5.08 22.46 25.57
CA HIS A 956 6.48 22.63 25.14
C HIS A 956 6.67 23.71 24.06
N LEU A 957 5.61 24.43 23.68
CA LEU A 957 5.64 25.51 22.69
C LEU A 957 5.71 26.89 23.38
N THR A 958 6.73 27.68 23.09
CA THR A 958 6.91 29.04 23.64
C THR A 958 6.46 30.13 22.64
N GLU A 959 6.19 31.34 23.14
CA GLU A 959 5.81 32.51 22.33
C GLU A 959 6.91 32.94 21.35
N ASP A 960 8.18 32.74 21.73
CA ASP A 960 9.40 33.11 21.01
C ASP A 960 10.01 31.96 20.18
N GLY A 961 9.49 30.74 20.35
CA GLY A 961 10.06 29.54 19.74
C GLY A 961 9.68 29.34 18.27
N ILE A 962 10.57 28.66 17.55
CA ILE A 962 10.34 28.15 16.19
C ILE A 962 10.59 26.64 16.17
N TYR A 963 9.65 25.87 15.61
CA TYR A 963 9.63 24.42 15.71
C TYR A 963 9.42 23.77 14.33
N PHE A 964 10.08 22.64 14.09
CA PHE A 964 9.87 21.81 12.91
C PHE A 964 9.23 20.48 13.30
N LEU A 965 8.20 20.06 12.58
CA LEU A 965 7.45 18.83 12.82
C LEU A 965 7.37 18.02 11.51
N GLU A 966 7.85 16.78 11.51
CA GLU A 966 7.86 15.91 10.31
C GLU A 966 7.06 14.62 10.51
N SER A 967 6.22 14.29 9.52
CA SER A 967 5.35 13.12 9.47
C SER A 967 5.87 11.99 8.58
N GLY A 968 7.09 12.12 8.05
CA GLY A 968 7.65 11.31 6.98
C GLY A 968 7.28 11.74 5.56
N GLU A 969 6.28 12.61 5.39
CA GLU A 969 5.80 13.07 4.06
C GLU A 969 5.66 14.59 3.97
N ASP A 970 5.07 15.22 4.99
CA ASP A 970 5.04 16.66 5.19
C ASP A 970 6.07 17.06 6.28
N GLY A 971 6.57 18.29 6.17
CA GLY A 971 7.30 18.98 7.22
C GLY A 971 6.65 20.34 7.51
N LEU A 972 6.21 20.56 8.73
CA LEU A 972 5.54 21.80 9.17
C LEU A 972 6.52 22.64 10.00
N ILE A 973 6.69 23.91 9.67
CA ILE A 973 7.45 24.87 10.48
C ILE A 973 6.46 25.77 11.22
N TYR A 974 6.36 25.64 12.54
CA TYR A 974 5.59 26.56 13.39
C TYR A 974 6.47 27.72 13.84
N VAL A 975 5.92 28.94 13.78
CA VAL A 975 6.57 30.17 14.21
C VAL A 975 5.73 30.85 15.28
N GLY A 976 6.32 31.01 16.48
CA GLY A 976 5.77 31.81 17.57
C GLY A 976 5.73 33.31 17.23
N LYS A 977 4.85 34.05 17.91
CA LYS A 977 4.60 35.47 17.60
C LYS A 977 5.73 36.40 18.09
N GLU A 978 6.40 36.03 19.17
CA GLU A 978 7.50 36.80 19.77
C GLU A 978 8.87 36.31 19.29
N ALA A 979 8.90 35.47 18.24
CA ALA A 979 10.12 34.91 17.66
C ALA A 979 11.09 36.02 17.23
N SER A 980 12.35 35.89 17.66
CA SER A 980 13.31 37.00 17.57
C SER A 980 13.61 37.41 16.12
N SER A 981 13.72 38.72 15.89
CA SER A 981 14.01 39.30 14.57
C SER A 981 15.30 38.75 13.95
N ASP A 982 16.30 38.42 14.77
CA ASP A 982 17.55 37.81 14.33
C ASP A 982 17.35 36.38 13.79
N VAL A 983 16.69 35.51 14.56
CA VAL A 983 16.38 34.13 14.13
C VAL A 983 15.45 34.13 12.90
N LEU A 984 14.48 35.04 12.82
CA LEU A 984 13.64 35.20 11.63
C LEU A 984 14.44 35.67 10.40
N GLN A 985 15.39 36.57 10.58
CA GLN A 985 16.27 37.04 9.51
C GLN A 985 17.26 35.96 9.06
N GLN A 986 17.73 35.10 9.97
CA GLN A 986 18.62 33.97 9.66
C GLN A 986 17.88 32.82 8.96
N ILE A 987 16.69 32.42 9.42
CA ILE A 987 15.94 31.26 8.90
C ILE A 987 15.10 31.60 7.66
N PHE A 988 14.41 32.75 7.64
CA PHE A 988 13.44 33.12 6.60
C PHE A 988 13.86 34.31 5.74
N GLY A 989 14.95 35.00 6.09
CA GLY A 989 15.37 36.22 5.40
C GLY A 989 14.52 37.46 5.70
N VAL A 990 13.67 37.44 6.74
CA VAL A 990 12.72 38.53 7.04
C VAL A 990 12.92 39.15 8.43
N ALA A 991 12.81 40.48 8.50
CA ALA A 991 13.08 41.24 9.72
C ALA A 991 11.95 41.26 10.78
N SER A 992 10.76 40.69 10.50
CA SER A 992 9.65 40.63 11.48
C SER A 992 8.63 39.54 11.14
N PHE A 993 7.88 39.10 12.15
CA PHE A 993 6.84 38.06 12.04
C PHE A 993 5.81 38.34 10.92
N ASP A 994 5.32 39.58 10.83
CA ASP A 994 4.30 39.98 9.84
C ASP A 994 4.79 39.92 8.38
N LYS A 995 6.11 39.83 8.16
CA LYS A 995 6.73 39.73 6.83
C LYS A 995 6.95 38.28 6.38
N ILE A 996 6.68 37.29 7.23
CA ILE A 996 6.83 35.87 6.88
C ILE A 996 5.80 35.50 5.79
N PRO A 997 6.24 34.99 4.63
CA PRO A 997 5.36 34.73 3.49
C PRO A 997 4.38 33.57 3.76
N THR A 998 3.21 33.62 3.12
CA THR A 998 2.19 32.56 3.20
C THR A 998 2.58 31.30 2.42
N GLN A 999 3.41 31.44 1.39
CA GLN A 999 4.00 30.31 0.66
C GLN A 999 5.48 30.22 1.00
N PHE A 1000 5.93 29.02 1.38
CA PHE A 1000 7.30 28.77 1.80
C PHE A 1000 8.03 27.89 0.80
N VAL A 1001 9.30 28.20 0.59
CA VAL A 1001 10.28 27.36 -0.09
C VAL A 1001 11.53 27.44 0.78
N LEU A 1002 12.08 26.30 1.20
CA LEU A 1002 13.32 26.29 1.99
C LEU A 1002 14.46 26.83 1.12
N GLN A 1003 15.10 27.88 1.61
CA GLN A 1003 16.32 28.45 1.05
C GLN A 1003 17.48 28.20 2.00
N GLN A 1004 18.70 28.24 1.47
CA GLN A 1004 19.92 28.26 2.26
C GLN A 1004 20.53 29.66 2.16
N TYR A 1005 20.44 30.40 3.25
CA TYR A 1005 21.07 31.71 3.39
C TYR A 1005 22.52 31.54 3.89
N ASP A 1006 23.36 32.56 3.68
CA ASP A 1006 24.76 32.52 4.18
C ASP A 1006 24.83 32.89 5.67
N ASN A 1007 24.31 31.99 6.50
CA ASN A 1007 24.48 31.97 7.95
C ASN A 1007 24.44 30.53 8.47
N GLU A 1008 24.94 30.32 9.67
CA GLU A 1008 25.12 28.98 10.23
C GLU A 1008 23.79 28.31 10.61
N LEU A 1009 22.82 29.07 11.11
CA LEU A 1009 21.50 28.54 11.49
C LEU A 1009 20.72 28.01 10.26
N SER A 1010 20.79 28.73 9.14
CA SER A 1010 20.20 28.32 7.87
C SER A 1010 20.88 27.09 7.28
N ARG A 1011 22.21 26.97 7.40
CA ARG A 1011 22.93 25.73 7.04
C ARG A 1011 22.45 24.55 7.87
N ARG A 1012 22.53 24.63 9.20
CA ARG A 1012 22.08 23.55 10.10
C ARG A 1012 20.61 23.15 9.89
N LEU A 1013 19.72 24.08 9.58
CA LEU A 1013 18.33 23.77 9.22
C LEU A 1013 18.22 23.01 7.88
N ASN A 1014 19.01 23.38 6.88
CA ASN A 1014 19.04 22.65 5.61
C ASN A 1014 19.63 21.24 5.79
N ASP A 1015 20.70 21.10 6.58
CA ASP A 1015 21.32 19.81 6.90
C ASP A 1015 20.35 18.90 7.68
N LEU A 1016 19.66 19.42 8.70
CA LEU A 1016 18.59 18.73 9.43
C LEU A 1016 17.48 18.22 8.50
N VAL A 1017 16.98 19.08 7.60
CA VAL A 1017 15.92 18.70 6.66
C VAL A 1017 16.43 17.67 5.64
N ASN A 1018 17.70 17.75 5.21
CA ASN A 1018 18.29 16.81 4.26
C ASN A 1018 18.60 15.45 4.89
N GLU A 1019 19.04 15.41 6.15
CA GLU A 1019 19.21 14.18 6.92
C GLU A 1019 17.86 13.47 7.12
N ILE A 1020 16.81 14.20 7.50
CA ILE A 1020 15.47 13.61 7.62
C ILE A 1020 14.97 13.11 6.24
N ARG A 1021 15.20 13.85 5.15
CA ARG A 1021 14.88 13.38 3.78
C ARG A 1021 15.63 12.09 3.42
N SER A 1022 16.87 11.93 3.87
CA SER A 1022 17.66 10.69 3.75
C SER A 1022 17.00 9.53 4.51
N GLN A 1023 16.76 9.70 5.81
CA GLN A 1023 16.10 8.72 6.68
C GLN A 1023 14.71 8.28 6.19
N ARG A 1024 14.00 9.18 5.51
CA ARG A 1024 12.65 8.91 4.95
C ARG A 1024 12.68 8.43 3.50
N CYS A 1025 13.82 8.52 2.80
CA CYS A 1025 13.93 8.37 1.34
C CYS A 1025 12.85 9.15 0.58
N SER A 1026 12.51 10.34 1.08
CA SER A 1026 11.31 11.10 0.71
C SER A 1026 11.63 12.59 0.76
N TYR A 1027 11.33 13.30 -0.32
CA TYR A 1027 11.39 14.77 -0.29
C TYR A 1027 10.21 15.28 0.55
N LEU A 1028 10.46 15.83 1.74
CA LEU A 1028 9.39 16.40 2.57
C LEU A 1028 8.74 17.61 1.88
N ARG A 1029 7.40 17.62 1.83
CA ARG A 1029 6.59 18.78 1.43
C ARG A 1029 6.57 19.78 2.59
N LEU A 1030 7.15 20.97 2.40
CA LEU A 1030 7.31 21.93 3.48
C LEU A 1030 6.15 22.93 3.51
N ARG A 1031 5.56 23.14 4.70
CA ARG A 1031 4.49 24.12 4.94
C ARG A 1031 4.84 24.98 6.16
N LEU A 1032 4.40 26.23 6.16
CA LEU A 1032 4.66 27.18 7.24
C LEU A 1032 3.36 27.45 8.01
N CYS A 1033 3.44 27.38 9.34
CA CYS A 1033 2.34 27.59 10.28
C CYS A 1033 2.67 28.81 11.17
N LYS A 1034 1.84 29.84 11.12
CA LYS A 1034 2.01 31.08 11.91
C LYS A 1034 0.98 31.15 13.03
N LYS A 1035 1.42 31.61 14.20
CA LYS A 1035 0.52 31.96 15.32
C LYS A 1035 -0.53 32.99 14.88
N GLY A 1036 -1.81 32.69 15.09
CA GLY A 1036 -2.95 33.51 14.69
C GLY A 1036 -3.45 33.32 13.24
N ASP A 1037 -2.71 32.64 12.36
CA ASP A 1037 -3.20 32.25 11.03
C ASP A 1037 -4.01 30.94 11.13
N SER A 1038 -4.90 30.68 10.17
CA SER A 1038 -5.67 29.41 10.10
C SER A 1038 -4.79 28.14 9.99
N SER A 1039 -3.51 28.32 9.61
CA SER A 1039 -2.45 27.31 9.63
C SER A 1039 -2.07 26.82 11.03
N GLU A 1040 -2.33 27.59 12.09
CA GLU A 1040 -2.04 27.21 13.47
C GLU A 1040 -2.87 26.01 13.92
N THR A 1041 -4.19 26.05 13.70
CA THR A 1041 -5.11 24.95 14.04
C THR A 1041 -4.71 23.63 13.36
N PHE A 1042 -4.10 23.69 12.17
CA PHE A 1042 -3.56 22.51 11.50
C PHE A 1042 -2.34 21.94 12.24
N PHE A 1043 -1.36 22.77 12.60
CA PHE A 1043 -0.19 22.36 13.39
C PHE A 1043 -0.58 21.79 14.76
N PHE A 1044 -1.42 22.51 15.51
CA PHE A 1044 -1.87 22.06 16.83
C PHE A 1044 -2.68 20.75 16.77
N SER A 1045 -3.26 20.39 15.62
CA SER A 1045 -3.93 19.09 15.46
C SER A 1045 -2.97 17.89 15.42
N TYR A 1046 -1.65 18.12 15.36
CA TYR A 1046 -0.60 17.12 15.57
C TYR A 1046 -0.07 17.06 17.02
N MET A 1047 -0.57 17.90 17.95
CA MET A 1047 -0.26 17.78 19.38
C MET A 1047 -1.08 16.62 19.98
N VAL A 1048 -0.77 15.40 19.57
CA VAL A 1048 -1.59 14.19 19.84
C VAL A 1048 -1.64 13.77 21.30
N GLU A 1049 -0.83 14.37 22.17
CA GLU A 1049 -0.92 14.16 23.62
C GLU A 1049 -1.90 15.11 24.31
N ASP A 1050 -2.21 16.25 23.70
CA ASP A 1050 -3.11 17.26 24.25
C ASP A 1050 -4.57 16.80 24.23
N LYS A 1051 -5.37 17.41 25.09
CA LYS A 1051 -6.82 17.20 25.11
C LYS A 1051 -7.48 17.91 23.93
N SER A 1052 -8.31 17.19 23.17
CA SER A 1052 -9.14 17.79 22.11
C SER A 1052 -10.63 17.65 22.44
N HIS A 1053 -11.49 18.40 21.73
CA HIS A 1053 -12.94 18.42 21.97
C HIS A 1053 -13.61 17.03 21.98
N ALA A 1054 -13.03 16.05 21.29
CA ALA A 1054 -13.56 14.69 21.16
C ALA A 1054 -12.55 13.58 21.53
N SER A 1055 -11.44 13.90 22.20
CA SER A 1055 -10.45 12.89 22.64
C SER A 1055 -9.62 13.33 23.85
N PRO A 1056 -9.35 12.41 24.80
CA PRO A 1056 -8.59 12.70 26.02
C PRO A 1056 -7.14 13.11 25.75
N SER A 1057 -6.50 13.76 26.74
CA SER A 1057 -5.04 13.85 26.78
C SER A 1057 -4.39 12.48 26.96
N TYR A 1058 -3.06 12.35 26.78
CA TYR A 1058 -2.40 11.06 26.98
C TYR A 1058 -2.51 10.53 28.42
N VAL A 1059 -2.41 11.42 29.42
CA VAL A 1059 -2.63 11.06 30.84
C VAL A 1059 -4.06 10.59 31.09
N GLU A 1060 -5.06 11.33 30.57
CA GLU A 1060 -6.47 10.93 30.66
C GLU A 1060 -6.75 9.60 29.95
N PHE A 1061 -6.07 9.33 28.83
CA PHE A 1061 -6.19 8.07 28.09
C PHE A 1061 -5.57 6.89 28.84
N LEU A 1062 -4.42 7.06 29.49
CA LEU A 1062 -3.82 6.01 30.34
C LEU A 1062 -4.74 5.66 31.52
N VAL A 1063 -5.37 6.65 32.14
CA VAL A 1063 -6.39 6.43 33.20
C VAL A 1063 -7.62 5.71 32.64
N HIS A 1064 -8.09 6.07 31.45
CA HIS A 1064 -9.20 5.39 30.77
C HIS A 1064 -8.89 3.92 30.44
N ILE A 1065 -7.72 3.64 29.85
CA ILE A 1065 -7.23 2.28 29.56
C ILE A 1065 -7.11 1.47 30.86
N HIS A 1066 -6.48 2.02 31.90
CA HIS A 1066 -6.37 1.35 33.19
C HIS A 1066 -7.74 1.02 33.78
N ARG A 1067 -8.69 1.95 33.77
CA ARG A 1067 -10.07 1.71 34.24
C ARG A 1067 -10.73 0.57 33.47
N GLN A 1068 -10.63 0.54 32.14
CA GLN A 1068 -11.17 -0.57 31.35
C GLN A 1068 -10.50 -1.92 31.69
N ILE A 1069 -9.18 -1.93 31.94
CA ILE A 1069 -8.47 -3.14 32.37
C ILE A 1069 -9.03 -3.66 33.70
N GLN A 1070 -9.23 -2.79 34.71
CA GLN A 1070 -9.86 -3.20 35.98
C GLN A 1070 -11.28 -3.75 35.76
N THR A 1071 -12.09 -3.10 34.93
CA THR A 1071 -13.47 -3.56 34.62
C THR A 1071 -13.51 -4.90 33.85
N LYS A 1072 -12.40 -5.34 33.23
CA LYS A 1072 -12.25 -6.66 32.61
C LYS A 1072 -11.48 -7.68 33.47
N MET A 1073 -11.09 -7.29 34.69
CA MET A 1073 -10.44 -8.14 35.70
C MET A 1073 -11.34 -8.47 36.89
N ALA A 1074 -12.32 -7.61 37.17
CA ALA A 1074 -13.47 -7.89 38.04
C ALA A 1074 -14.49 -8.82 37.35
#